data_AF-A0A537FEU7-F1
#
_entry.id   AF-A0A537FEU7-F1
#
_cell.length_a   1.000
_cell.length_b   1.000
_cell.length_c   1.000
_cell.angle_alpha   90.00
_cell.angle_beta   90.00
_cell.angle_gamma   90.00
#
_symmetry.space_group_name_H-M   'P 1'
#
loop_
_entity.id
_entity.type
_entity.pdbx_description
1 polymer ?
#
loop_
_entity_poly.entity_id
_entity_poly.type
_entity_poly.pdbx_seq_one_letter_code
_entity_poly.pdbx_strand_id
1 'polypeptide(L)'
;MTLLLLTLTFSVPHTFSATAGFSFASAGDAATLTSGDGMNSLSRLSTSATDFFFGLGDYSYSSSTAGDVWCSQFKAQYNNIEIGPGNHDTGEVTDVSGTRSYERYVAGCSYTLASQVACGPVTGQCYGKEYYFDYPSTSPVARFIMISPRVFNITGVCTTTCNAVVGSPCNDTNGCWPYNTKDLHWNWTAKAIDSARTAGIRWVIVGMHKVCISAGAESCNIGTNLFNMLVSKKVDLILEGHDHTYERSKQLGFNSACTAFTTNSSYVVYNSNCVVDDGSRGFYTAGAGTVVVIGGTFGSGFSTVNDPAKHPANAAEAPYFVSLMGSNTPGNGHGFLVYSVSAARIDIQSNFAGTYQDSFSIVSSTAPLSASFTYAPASPSVGSQVTFTATSSGGTQPYSFSWAFGDGSTGTGATATHAYATAGSYTVVLTVKDSASPQQTVTSQQTVTVTNPPPPPLSASFTFSPSSPQTNQQVTFTASAAGGTAPYSFGWTFGDGSTGTGSTATHAYASAGTFTVVLTVRDNGSPQQTATSQQSLTVTNPPPPALTASFTFSPTSPQVGQTVSFTGSASGGTQPYTYSWTFGDSGTGSGSSVTHSYQAAGSYTVVLTVTDAAGQTASSTQAVTVSNPPPPTLTASFTYNPSSPLVGQQVTFNASASGGTAPYSFSWNFGDGTTGTGSSTTHTYSSAGTFTVVLTVKDSGSPQQTASSQQSITVTSQPLPLTVSFAFNPSSPETGQQVTFTASASGGTSPYTFSWAFGDGSTGTGQSTTHTYSSPGTFTVTLTVKDSSSSQQTATSQRSVTVISPPPLTASFSFTPSTPQTGQQVTFTSSASGGTSPYTYSWTFGDGSSATGSTVTHTYTSAGTFTVALTVKDSGSPQQTASSQQSVTVTNPPPPALTASFTFSPASPQVGQTVSFTASASGGTQPYTYSWAFGDGSIGTGATATHAYATAGSYTVVITVKDSGSPQQTATSQKSITVNSPPPLSASFSFSPSSPTIGRSVSFTGQASGGVSPYSYSWTFGDGGTASGSSVSHTFQSAGTYTVALTITDSAGQVAKSSQTVTVASPLSASISYSPSNPLPLLPVTFTASASGGTQPYTYSWDFGDGTTGSGSSINHSYLLPGTYTVTLTVTDANGQTATASVTITVLTPLP
;
A
#
# COMPACT_ATOMS: atom_id res chain seq x y z
N MET A 1 -36.17 -16.42 -54.48
CA MET A 1 -35.35 -17.49 -55.07
C MET A 1 -34.05 -16.89 -55.58
N THR A 2 -32.84 -17.41 -55.35
CA THR A 2 -32.33 -18.35 -54.32
C THR A 2 -30.78 -18.23 -54.33
N LEU A 3 -30.13 -18.69 -53.26
CA LEU A 3 -28.76 -19.26 -53.22
C LEU A 3 -27.54 -18.36 -52.93
N LEU A 4 -26.98 -18.61 -51.73
CA LEU A 4 -25.56 -18.67 -51.33
C LEU A 4 -24.54 -17.69 -51.95
N LEU A 5 -23.97 -16.84 -51.09
CA LEU A 5 -22.52 -16.64 -51.05
C LEU A 5 -21.95 -17.29 -49.78
N LEU A 6 -20.90 -18.09 -49.95
CA LEU A 6 -20.17 -18.76 -48.88
C LEU A 6 -18.88 -17.97 -48.60
N THR A 7 -18.76 -17.37 -47.42
CA THR A 7 -17.51 -16.74 -46.97
C THR A 7 -17.03 -17.40 -45.68
N LEU A 8 -15.95 -18.17 -45.77
CA LEU A 8 -15.26 -18.69 -44.59
C LEU A 8 -14.59 -17.52 -43.84
N THR A 9 -15.04 -17.24 -42.62
CA THR A 9 -14.30 -16.44 -41.65
C THR A 9 -13.48 -17.35 -40.75
N PHE A 10 -12.15 -17.22 -40.80
CA PHE A 10 -11.27 -17.85 -39.82
C PHE A 10 -11.49 -17.20 -38.44
N SER A 11 -11.91 -18.00 -37.46
CA SER A 11 -12.03 -17.55 -36.07
C SER A 11 -10.63 -17.28 -35.50
N VAL A 12 -10.33 -16.01 -35.24
CA VAL A 12 -9.19 -15.60 -34.41
C VAL A 12 -9.42 -16.13 -32.99
N PRO A 13 -8.41 -16.72 -32.30
CA PRO A 13 -8.56 -17.13 -30.92
C PRO A 13 -8.97 -15.94 -30.06
N HIS A 14 -9.95 -16.15 -29.16
CA HIS A 14 -10.40 -15.10 -28.26
C HIS A 14 -9.23 -14.59 -27.42
N THR A 15 -9.01 -13.28 -27.44
CA THR A 15 -8.30 -12.57 -26.38
C THR A 15 -8.97 -12.92 -25.07
N PHE A 16 -8.23 -13.51 -24.12
CA PHE A 16 -8.74 -13.73 -22.76
C PHE A 16 -9.12 -12.37 -22.16
N SER A 17 -10.42 -12.10 -22.07
CA SER A 17 -10.92 -10.98 -21.26
C SER A 17 -10.54 -11.26 -19.81
N ALA A 18 -9.87 -10.31 -19.17
CA ALA A 18 -9.67 -10.38 -17.72
C ALA A 18 -11.04 -10.46 -17.05
N THR A 19 -11.30 -11.54 -16.31
CA THR A 19 -12.51 -11.66 -15.50
C THR A 19 -12.43 -10.66 -14.36
N ALA A 20 -13.39 -9.73 -14.31
CA ALA A 20 -13.48 -8.75 -13.24
C ALA A 20 -13.62 -9.46 -11.88
N GLY A 21 -12.81 -9.03 -10.90
CA GLY A 21 -13.03 -9.40 -9.51
C GLY A 21 -14.14 -8.55 -8.88
N PHE A 22 -14.51 -8.90 -7.66
CA PHE A 22 -15.44 -8.14 -6.82
C PHE A 22 -14.94 -8.15 -5.36
N SER A 23 -15.63 -7.45 -4.47
CA SER A 23 -15.34 -7.45 -3.04
C SER A 23 -16.61 -7.48 -2.19
N PHE A 24 -16.58 -8.16 -1.06
CA PHE A 24 -17.67 -8.14 -0.08
C PHE A 24 -17.12 -7.95 1.33
N ALA A 25 -17.94 -7.46 2.24
CA ALA A 25 -17.64 -7.41 3.67
C ALA A 25 -18.50 -8.43 4.43
N SER A 26 -18.02 -8.96 5.55
CA SER A 26 -18.80 -9.88 6.38
C SER A 26 -18.43 -9.84 7.86
N ALA A 27 -19.46 -9.92 8.70
CA ALA A 27 -19.43 -10.12 10.15
C ALA A 27 -20.83 -10.47 10.66
N GLY A 28 -20.91 -10.97 11.90
CA GLY A 28 -22.14 -11.05 12.69
C GLY A 28 -22.13 -10.08 13.88
N ASP A 29 -23.18 -10.18 14.69
CA ASP A 29 -23.16 -9.73 16.09
C ASP A 29 -23.02 -8.19 16.22
N ALA A 30 -23.96 -7.47 15.58
CA ALA A 30 -23.85 -6.04 15.29
C ALA A 30 -24.34 -5.08 16.39
N ALA A 31 -25.23 -5.54 17.26
CA ALA A 31 -25.90 -4.73 18.28
C ALA A 31 -26.55 -3.43 17.72
N THR A 32 -26.46 -2.34 18.48
CA THR A 32 -27.10 -1.06 18.14
C THR A 32 -26.32 -0.29 17.07
N LEU A 33 -27.04 0.27 16.09
CA LEU A 33 -26.49 1.11 15.02
C LEU A 33 -26.62 2.62 15.31
N THR A 34 -27.19 3.01 16.45
CA THR A 34 -27.43 4.42 16.81
C THR A 34 -26.45 4.97 17.86
N SER A 35 -25.60 4.12 18.42
CA SER A 35 -24.52 4.49 19.35
C SER A 35 -23.50 3.34 19.47
N GLY A 36 -22.31 3.63 19.99
CA GLY A 36 -21.30 2.60 20.28
C GLY A 36 -20.73 1.90 19.04
N ASP A 37 -20.23 0.69 19.23
CA ASP A 37 -19.36 0.02 18.26
C ASP A 37 -20.05 -0.46 17.00
N GLY A 38 -21.34 -0.85 17.07
CA GLY A 38 -22.13 -1.18 15.88
C GLY A 38 -22.26 0.00 14.92
N MET A 39 -22.50 1.23 15.44
CA MET A 39 -22.47 2.45 14.61
C MET A 39 -21.07 2.70 14.04
N ASN A 40 -20.02 2.54 14.84
CA ASN A 40 -18.64 2.78 14.40
C ASN A 40 -18.24 1.81 13.27
N SER A 41 -18.65 0.55 13.35
CA SER A 41 -18.42 -0.46 12.32
C SER A 41 -19.24 -0.21 11.05
N LEU A 42 -20.49 0.21 11.17
CA LEU A 42 -21.30 0.65 10.02
C LEU A 42 -20.69 1.88 9.32
N SER A 43 -20.17 2.85 10.08
CA SER A 43 -19.47 4.01 9.55
C SER A 43 -18.23 3.60 8.75
N ARG A 44 -17.38 2.72 9.31
CA ARG A 44 -16.25 2.11 8.57
C ARG A 44 -16.72 1.40 7.29
N LEU A 45 -17.79 0.60 7.37
CA LEU A 45 -18.36 -0.13 6.23
C LEU A 45 -18.80 0.82 5.10
N SER A 46 -19.44 1.95 5.42
CA SER A 46 -19.85 2.95 4.44
C SER A 46 -18.69 3.50 3.59
N THR A 47 -17.46 3.46 4.12
CA THR A 47 -16.24 3.91 3.44
C THR A 47 -15.41 2.79 2.81
N SER A 48 -15.81 1.53 2.97
CA SER A 48 -15.01 0.35 2.59
C SER A 48 -14.96 0.06 1.08
N ALA A 49 -15.85 0.67 0.29
CA ALA A 49 -16.01 0.46 -1.15
C ALA A 49 -16.27 -1.01 -1.57
N THR A 50 -16.80 -1.86 -0.68
CA THR A 50 -17.24 -3.22 -1.04
C THR A 50 -18.54 -3.22 -1.87
N ASP A 51 -18.78 -4.28 -2.63
CA ASP A 51 -19.98 -4.41 -3.47
C ASP A 51 -21.24 -4.75 -2.66
N PHE A 52 -21.09 -5.57 -1.60
CA PHE A 52 -22.15 -5.92 -0.64
C PHE A 52 -21.60 -6.36 0.73
N PHE A 53 -22.48 -6.38 1.73
CA PHE A 53 -22.22 -6.91 3.07
C PHE A 53 -23.00 -8.22 3.25
N PHE A 54 -22.31 -9.28 3.68
CA PHE A 54 -22.86 -10.60 3.92
C PHE A 54 -22.99 -10.82 5.43
N GLY A 55 -24.20 -10.58 5.96
CA GLY A 55 -24.48 -10.56 7.40
C GLY A 55 -24.70 -11.95 7.97
N LEU A 56 -24.00 -12.26 9.07
CA LEU A 56 -23.96 -13.60 9.69
C LEU A 56 -24.91 -13.73 10.89
N GLY A 57 -25.99 -12.94 10.95
CA GLY A 57 -26.98 -12.97 12.04
C GLY A 57 -26.61 -12.16 13.27
N ASP A 58 -27.56 -12.10 14.21
CA ASP A 58 -27.57 -11.34 15.46
C ASP A 58 -27.33 -9.84 15.24
N TYR A 59 -28.38 -9.19 14.76
CA TYR A 59 -28.33 -7.79 14.33
C TYR A 59 -28.59 -6.82 15.47
N SER A 60 -29.84 -6.59 15.91
CA SER A 60 -30.14 -5.48 16.83
C SER A 60 -29.81 -5.72 18.29
N TYR A 61 -29.78 -7.00 18.73
CA TYR A 61 -29.82 -7.46 20.14
C TYR A 61 -30.99 -6.95 20.99
N SER A 62 -31.76 -5.99 20.49
CA SER A 62 -32.65 -5.11 21.23
C SER A 62 -34.07 -5.62 21.24
N SER A 63 -34.70 -5.63 22.42
CA SER A 63 -36.13 -5.90 22.57
C SER A 63 -37.02 -4.75 22.09
N SER A 64 -36.45 -3.56 21.81
CA SER A 64 -37.19 -2.37 21.35
C SER A 64 -36.94 -2.00 19.89
N THR A 65 -35.85 -2.48 19.28
CA THR A 65 -35.49 -2.19 17.87
C THR A 65 -35.87 -3.36 16.98
N ALA A 66 -36.98 -3.21 16.26
CA ALA A 66 -37.45 -4.22 15.32
C ALA A 66 -36.56 -4.31 14.06
N GLY A 67 -36.54 -5.47 13.41
CA GLY A 67 -35.60 -5.76 12.32
C GLY A 67 -35.71 -4.86 11.09
N ASP A 68 -36.91 -4.41 10.74
CA ASP A 68 -37.16 -3.42 9.69
C ASP A 68 -36.58 -2.04 10.03
N VAL A 69 -36.63 -1.65 11.30
CA VAL A 69 -36.02 -0.40 11.80
C VAL A 69 -34.50 -0.51 11.80
N TRP A 70 -33.94 -1.63 12.23
CA TRP A 70 -32.49 -1.89 12.20
C TRP A 70 -31.98 -1.90 10.74
N CYS A 71 -32.67 -2.59 9.83
CA CYS A 71 -32.34 -2.59 8.41
C CYS A 71 -32.41 -1.20 7.77
N SER A 72 -33.37 -0.36 8.18
CA SER A 72 -33.46 1.04 7.75
C SER A 72 -32.25 1.86 8.24
N GLN A 73 -31.84 1.68 9.51
CA GLN A 73 -30.64 2.31 10.07
C GLN A 73 -29.36 1.87 9.35
N PHE A 74 -29.23 0.59 9.00
CA PHE A 74 -28.10 0.05 8.25
C PHE A 74 -28.07 0.61 6.81
N LYS A 75 -29.18 0.48 6.08
CA LYS A 75 -29.31 0.93 4.69
C LYS A 75 -29.19 2.45 4.52
N ALA A 76 -29.41 3.24 5.58
CA ALA A 76 -29.14 4.68 5.57
C ALA A 76 -27.64 5.04 5.39
N GLN A 77 -26.71 4.11 5.69
CA GLN A 77 -25.27 4.29 5.46
C GLN A 77 -24.70 3.30 4.43
N TYR A 78 -25.25 2.09 4.32
CA TYR A 78 -24.77 1.06 3.39
C TYR A 78 -25.92 0.19 2.85
N ASN A 79 -26.27 0.38 1.58
CA ASN A 79 -27.52 -0.16 1.01
C ASN A 79 -27.50 -1.68 0.72
N ASN A 80 -26.36 -2.22 0.28
CA ASN A 80 -26.28 -3.55 -0.31
C ASN A 80 -25.97 -4.63 0.75
N ILE A 81 -26.98 -5.05 1.51
CA ILE A 81 -26.84 -6.06 2.57
C ILE A 81 -27.66 -7.31 2.27
N GLU A 82 -26.98 -8.45 2.38
CA GLU A 82 -27.54 -9.80 2.19
C GLU A 82 -27.42 -10.56 3.51
N ILE A 83 -28.53 -11.02 4.09
CA ILE A 83 -28.59 -11.49 5.49
C ILE A 83 -28.79 -13.00 5.65
N GLY A 84 -28.31 -13.54 6.78
CA GLY A 84 -28.78 -14.77 7.44
C GLY A 84 -29.35 -14.47 8.84
N PRO A 85 -29.87 -15.47 9.58
CA PRO A 85 -30.48 -15.27 10.90
C PRO A 85 -29.61 -15.78 12.05
N GLY A 86 -29.55 -15.01 13.14
CA GLY A 86 -29.03 -15.48 14.42
C GLY A 86 -30.12 -15.73 15.48
N ASN A 87 -29.72 -16.23 16.65
CA ASN A 87 -30.65 -16.59 17.74
C ASN A 87 -31.30 -15.39 18.43
N HIS A 88 -30.69 -14.20 18.42
CA HIS A 88 -31.31 -12.97 18.91
C HIS A 88 -32.33 -12.39 17.91
N ASP A 89 -32.23 -12.70 16.62
CA ASP A 89 -33.11 -12.15 15.58
C ASP A 89 -34.45 -12.88 15.46
N THR A 90 -34.46 -14.18 15.77
CA THR A 90 -35.66 -15.04 15.67
C THR A 90 -36.41 -15.18 16.99
N GLY A 91 -35.85 -14.73 18.12
CA GLY A 91 -36.48 -14.86 19.44
C GLY A 91 -36.28 -16.24 20.08
N GLU A 92 -35.07 -16.81 19.97
CA GLU A 92 -34.65 -18.00 20.74
C GLU A 92 -34.51 -17.68 22.24
N VAL A 93 -34.23 -16.42 22.57
CA VAL A 93 -34.33 -15.85 23.93
C VAL A 93 -35.81 -15.64 24.34
N THR A 94 -36.10 -15.66 25.64
CA THR A 94 -37.47 -15.72 26.24
C THR A 94 -38.36 -14.47 26.07
N ASP A 95 -38.14 -13.68 25.02
CA ASP A 95 -38.78 -12.40 24.74
C ASP A 95 -39.82 -12.57 23.61
N VAL A 96 -41.10 -12.62 23.99
CA VAL A 96 -42.25 -12.80 23.08
C VAL A 96 -42.74 -11.48 22.47
N SER A 97 -41.98 -10.39 22.57
CA SER A 97 -42.35 -9.12 21.94
C SER A 97 -42.12 -9.15 20.42
N GLY A 98 -43.06 -8.58 19.65
CA GLY A 98 -43.07 -8.59 18.17
C GLY A 98 -41.97 -7.76 17.48
N THR A 99 -40.90 -7.43 18.20
CA THR A 99 -39.69 -6.78 17.71
C THR A 99 -38.66 -7.79 17.20
N ARG A 100 -38.58 -8.99 17.79
CA ARG A 100 -37.68 -10.10 17.40
C ARG A 100 -38.29 -11.06 16.37
N SER A 101 -38.92 -10.51 15.33
CA SER A 101 -39.45 -11.29 14.22
C SER A 101 -38.50 -11.21 13.03
N TYR A 102 -37.89 -12.34 12.66
CA TYR A 102 -36.91 -12.38 11.57
C TYR A 102 -37.49 -11.93 10.22
N GLU A 103 -38.78 -12.17 9.97
CA GLU A 103 -39.48 -11.69 8.77
C GLU A 103 -39.41 -10.15 8.62
N ARG A 104 -39.27 -9.39 9.72
CA ARG A 104 -39.08 -7.92 9.66
C ARG A 104 -37.67 -7.55 9.18
N TYR A 105 -36.65 -8.32 9.54
CA TYR A 105 -35.31 -8.17 8.96
C TYR A 105 -35.34 -8.52 7.46
N VAL A 106 -35.97 -9.62 7.05
CA VAL A 106 -36.11 -10.00 5.63
C VAL A 106 -36.84 -8.92 4.82
N ALA A 107 -37.90 -8.32 5.39
CA ALA A 107 -38.65 -7.25 4.75
C ALA A 107 -37.86 -5.93 4.62
N GLY A 108 -37.09 -5.52 5.63
CA GLY A 108 -36.27 -4.30 5.58
C GLY A 108 -34.96 -4.46 4.81
N CYS A 109 -34.25 -5.57 5.06
CA CYS A 109 -33.02 -5.96 4.39
C CYS A 109 -33.31 -6.85 3.16
N SER A 110 -34.32 -6.49 2.36
CA SER A 110 -34.62 -7.18 1.10
C SER A 110 -33.40 -7.29 0.19
N TYR A 111 -33.27 -8.43 -0.51
CA TYR A 111 -32.17 -8.78 -1.40
C TYR A 111 -31.94 -7.69 -2.47
N THR A 112 -30.68 -7.27 -2.63
CA THR A 112 -30.35 -6.08 -3.45
C THR A 112 -29.53 -6.37 -4.71
N LEU A 113 -28.81 -7.49 -4.74
CA LEU A 113 -27.93 -7.82 -5.86
C LEU A 113 -28.70 -8.17 -7.15
N ALA A 114 -28.06 -7.98 -8.30
CA ALA A 114 -28.60 -8.36 -9.61
C ALA A 114 -28.52 -9.87 -9.90
N SER A 115 -28.07 -10.69 -8.94
CA SER A 115 -27.92 -12.14 -9.10
C SER A 115 -29.22 -12.86 -8.76
N GLN A 116 -29.48 -14.01 -9.38
CA GLN A 116 -30.68 -14.76 -9.08
C GLN A 116 -30.53 -15.54 -7.76
N VAL A 117 -31.45 -15.33 -6.83
CA VAL A 117 -31.57 -16.16 -5.62
C VAL A 117 -32.16 -17.52 -5.97
N ALA A 118 -31.49 -18.59 -5.56
CA ALA A 118 -31.97 -19.95 -5.61
C ALA A 118 -32.37 -20.42 -4.19
N CYS A 119 -33.62 -20.81 -4.03
CA CYS A 119 -34.18 -21.12 -2.71
C CYS A 119 -33.75 -22.47 -2.13
N GLY A 120 -33.61 -22.48 -0.80
CA GLY A 120 -33.71 -23.66 0.04
C GLY A 120 -35.11 -24.29 0.03
N PRO A 121 -35.26 -25.53 0.52
CA PRO A 121 -36.53 -26.19 0.78
C PRO A 121 -37.23 -25.55 2.00
N VAL A 122 -37.68 -24.32 1.84
CA VAL A 122 -38.32 -23.50 2.87
C VAL A 122 -39.70 -23.07 2.40
N THR A 123 -40.73 -23.32 3.21
CA THR A 123 -42.07 -22.79 2.96
C THR A 123 -42.09 -21.25 3.05
N GLY A 124 -42.55 -20.59 1.98
CA GLY A 124 -42.65 -19.12 1.90
C GLY A 124 -41.45 -18.45 1.22
N GLN A 125 -41.05 -17.26 1.67
CA GLN A 125 -39.81 -16.62 1.19
C GLN A 125 -38.59 -17.31 1.83
N CYS A 126 -37.64 -17.69 0.97
CA CYS A 126 -36.42 -18.42 1.34
C CYS A 126 -35.22 -17.50 1.67
N TYR A 127 -35.20 -16.30 1.08
CA TYR A 127 -34.15 -15.30 1.32
C TYR A 127 -34.13 -14.91 2.80
N GLY A 128 -32.94 -14.69 3.34
CA GLY A 128 -32.68 -14.56 4.77
C GLY A 128 -32.62 -15.88 5.55
N LYS A 129 -33.17 -16.99 5.03
CA LYS A 129 -33.32 -18.24 5.81
C LYS A 129 -32.43 -19.37 5.29
N GLU A 130 -32.63 -19.78 4.05
CA GLU A 130 -31.78 -20.76 3.38
C GLU A 130 -31.85 -20.52 1.87
N TYR A 131 -30.75 -20.09 1.29
CA TYR A 131 -30.68 -19.67 -0.11
C TYR A 131 -29.23 -19.66 -0.61
N TYR A 132 -29.04 -19.69 -1.92
CA TYR A 132 -27.74 -19.35 -2.52
C TYR A 132 -27.90 -18.37 -3.68
N PHE A 133 -26.81 -17.68 -3.99
CA PHE A 133 -26.68 -16.88 -5.22
C PHE A 133 -25.26 -16.99 -5.77
N ASP A 134 -25.15 -16.78 -7.08
CA ASP A 134 -23.89 -16.85 -7.82
C ASP A 134 -23.45 -15.42 -8.20
N TYR A 135 -22.20 -15.06 -7.89
CA TYR A 135 -21.71 -13.68 -8.04
C TYR A 135 -20.34 -13.60 -8.74
N PRO A 136 -20.12 -12.61 -9.64
CA PRO A 136 -21.13 -11.73 -10.25
C PRO A 136 -22.20 -12.50 -11.04
N SER A 137 -23.35 -11.88 -11.31
CA SER A 137 -24.47 -12.55 -12.00
C SER A 137 -24.14 -13.01 -13.42
N THR A 138 -23.13 -12.41 -14.05
CA THR A 138 -22.54 -12.83 -15.31
C THR A 138 -21.14 -13.40 -15.07
N SER A 139 -20.88 -14.61 -15.59
CA SER A 139 -19.62 -15.34 -15.38
C SER A 139 -19.23 -15.49 -13.88
N PRO A 140 -20.09 -16.11 -13.05
CA PRO A 140 -19.90 -16.15 -11.60
C PRO A 140 -18.60 -16.85 -11.20
N VAL A 141 -17.81 -16.18 -10.35
CA VAL A 141 -16.58 -16.74 -9.80
C VAL A 141 -16.79 -17.35 -8.41
N ALA A 142 -17.84 -16.93 -7.69
CA ALA A 142 -18.18 -17.46 -6.38
C ALA A 142 -19.67 -17.79 -6.25
N ARG A 143 -19.99 -18.85 -5.50
CA ARG A 143 -21.33 -19.13 -4.96
C ARG A 143 -21.34 -18.83 -3.47
N PHE A 144 -22.30 -18.03 -3.04
CA PHE A 144 -22.60 -17.78 -1.64
C PHE A 144 -23.80 -18.63 -1.24
N ILE A 145 -23.67 -19.48 -0.22
CA ILE A 145 -24.72 -20.34 0.30
C ILE A 145 -24.97 -19.94 1.75
N MET A 146 -26.15 -19.40 2.06
CA MET A 146 -26.57 -19.08 3.42
C MET A 146 -27.42 -20.22 3.98
N ILE A 147 -27.04 -20.74 5.15
CA ILE A 147 -27.74 -21.83 5.85
C ILE A 147 -27.97 -21.48 7.32
N SER A 148 -28.97 -22.11 7.95
CA SER A 148 -29.42 -21.74 9.30
C SER A 148 -29.46 -22.93 10.28
N PRO A 149 -28.34 -23.64 10.50
CA PRO A 149 -28.29 -24.79 11.38
C PRO A 149 -28.59 -24.44 12.84
N ARG A 150 -29.65 -25.08 13.35
CA ARG A 150 -30.12 -25.02 14.74
C ARG A 150 -30.41 -23.60 15.24
N VAL A 151 -30.76 -22.69 14.33
CA VAL A 151 -31.40 -21.43 14.66
C VAL A 151 -32.89 -21.70 14.85
N PHE A 152 -33.44 -21.29 15.99
CA PHE A 152 -34.83 -21.55 16.33
C PHE A 152 -35.74 -20.48 15.71
N ASN A 153 -37.04 -20.76 15.64
CA ASN A 153 -38.13 -19.87 15.24
C ASN A 153 -38.03 -19.22 13.82
N ILE A 154 -37.17 -19.76 12.94
CA ILE A 154 -36.91 -19.23 11.59
C ILE A 154 -38.12 -19.28 10.62
N THR A 155 -39.18 -20.02 10.96
CA THR A 155 -40.41 -20.22 10.16
C THR A 155 -41.66 -19.51 10.71
N GLY A 156 -41.56 -18.73 11.79
CA GLY A 156 -42.70 -17.92 12.28
C GLY A 156 -43.61 -18.56 13.35
N VAL A 157 -43.01 -19.08 14.42
CA VAL A 157 -43.59 -19.50 15.73
C VAL A 157 -43.92 -20.99 15.91
N CYS A 158 -43.09 -21.70 16.71
CA CYS A 158 -43.53 -22.65 17.76
C CYS A 158 -42.42 -23.18 18.70
N THR A 159 -42.56 -22.89 20.01
CA THR A 159 -42.03 -23.62 21.20
C THR A 159 -40.52 -23.71 21.49
N THR A 160 -40.19 -23.91 22.77
CA THR A 160 -38.86 -23.76 23.40
C THR A 160 -37.89 -24.95 23.27
N THR A 161 -38.24 -25.99 22.53
CA THR A 161 -37.39 -27.18 22.34
C THR A 161 -37.46 -27.68 20.90
N CYS A 162 -36.33 -28.09 20.33
CA CYS A 162 -36.19 -28.52 18.92
C CYS A 162 -36.85 -29.90 18.62
N ASN A 163 -37.94 -30.25 19.33
CA ASN A 163 -38.77 -31.45 19.11
C ASN A 163 -40.19 -31.26 19.70
N ALA A 164 -41.20 -31.36 18.83
CA ALA A 164 -42.65 -31.44 19.11
C ALA A 164 -43.37 -30.21 19.71
N VAL A 165 -44.64 -30.03 19.29
CA VAL A 165 -45.48 -28.85 19.58
C VAL A 165 -46.56 -29.15 20.61
N VAL A 166 -47.04 -28.12 21.31
CA VAL A 166 -48.40 -28.11 21.87
C VAL A 166 -49.22 -27.04 21.15
N GLY A 167 -49.85 -27.41 20.03
CA GLY A 167 -50.65 -26.50 19.17
C GLY A 167 -50.58 -26.86 17.68
N SER A 168 -49.45 -26.53 17.03
CA SER A 168 -49.16 -26.67 15.58
C SER A 168 -49.88 -25.66 14.66
N PRO A 169 -49.35 -25.32 13.46
CA PRO A 169 -48.17 -25.88 12.79
C PRO A 169 -47.06 -24.86 12.49
N CYS A 170 -45.81 -25.22 12.80
CA CYS A 170 -44.68 -24.80 11.97
C CYS A 170 -44.58 -25.77 10.77
N ASN A 171 -43.91 -25.32 9.70
CA ASN A 171 -43.18 -26.16 8.77
C ASN A 171 -42.11 -25.30 8.07
N ASP A 172 -40.97 -25.84 7.68
CA ASP A 172 -40.62 -27.26 7.68
C ASP A 172 -39.63 -27.59 8.81
N THR A 173 -39.75 -28.59 9.69
CA THR A 173 -40.91 -29.23 10.34
C THR A 173 -40.42 -29.73 11.71
N ASN A 174 -40.44 -28.99 12.83
CA ASN A 174 -41.07 -27.70 13.17
C ASN A 174 -40.09 -26.79 13.94
N GLY A 175 -39.86 -25.56 13.47
CA GLY A 175 -39.31 -24.45 14.26
C GLY A 175 -37.78 -24.39 14.44
N CYS A 176 -37.03 -25.46 14.20
CA CYS A 176 -35.56 -25.49 14.36
C CYS A 176 -34.99 -26.50 13.36
N TRP A 177 -34.07 -26.08 12.48
CA TRP A 177 -33.52 -26.93 11.41
C TRP A 177 -32.27 -27.67 11.89
N PRO A 178 -32.28 -29.01 12.02
CA PRO A 178 -31.20 -29.70 12.72
C PRO A 178 -29.96 -30.00 11.85
N TYR A 179 -30.11 -30.01 10.51
CA TYR A 179 -29.10 -30.43 9.53
C TYR A 179 -28.46 -31.77 9.90
N ASN A 180 -29.32 -32.74 10.23
CA ASN A 180 -28.93 -34.12 10.45
C ASN A 180 -28.55 -34.78 9.12
N THR A 181 -27.63 -35.75 9.18
CA THR A 181 -27.13 -36.49 8.03
C THR A 181 -28.26 -37.02 7.14
N LYS A 182 -28.32 -36.53 5.90
CA LYS A 182 -29.34 -36.85 4.86
C LYS A 182 -30.76 -36.32 5.13
N ASP A 183 -30.96 -35.35 6.01
CA ASP A 183 -32.23 -34.62 6.09
C ASP A 183 -32.44 -33.65 4.90
N LEU A 184 -33.57 -32.95 4.90
CA LEU A 184 -34.00 -32.06 3.81
C LEU A 184 -32.99 -30.94 3.53
N HIS A 185 -32.59 -30.21 4.58
CA HIS A 185 -31.70 -29.05 4.50
C HIS A 185 -30.24 -29.48 4.27
N TRP A 186 -29.81 -30.58 4.89
CA TRP A 186 -28.54 -31.23 4.62
C TRP A 186 -28.37 -31.57 3.13
N ASN A 187 -29.34 -32.26 2.55
CA ASN A 187 -29.26 -32.71 1.16
C ASN A 187 -29.29 -31.52 0.19
N TRP A 188 -30.06 -30.48 0.51
CA TRP A 188 -30.04 -29.24 -0.27
C TRP A 188 -28.69 -28.54 -0.21
N THR A 189 -28.11 -28.36 0.98
CA THR A 189 -26.80 -27.71 1.16
C THR A 189 -25.71 -28.48 0.42
N ALA A 190 -25.68 -29.80 0.58
CA ALA A 190 -24.76 -30.69 -0.13
C ALA A 190 -24.88 -30.54 -1.65
N LYS A 191 -26.11 -30.45 -2.18
CA LYS A 191 -26.39 -30.26 -3.60
C LYS A 191 -26.06 -28.85 -4.10
N ALA A 192 -26.24 -27.81 -3.27
CA ALA A 192 -25.87 -26.44 -3.60
C ALA A 192 -24.35 -26.29 -3.79
N ILE A 193 -23.55 -26.97 -2.95
CA ILE A 193 -22.10 -27.09 -3.10
C ILE A 193 -21.73 -27.87 -4.37
N ASP A 194 -22.26 -29.08 -4.54
CA ASP A 194 -21.91 -29.96 -5.68
C ASP A 194 -22.29 -29.36 -7.04
N SER A 195 -23.43 -28.67 -7.11
CA SER A 195 -23.86 -28.00 -8.34
C SER A 195 -23.02 -26.76 -8.68
N ALA A 196 -22.40 -26.08 -7.70
CA ALA A 196 -21.45 -25.00 -7.97
C ALA A 196 -20.19 -25.54 -8.67
N ARG A 197 -19.64 -26.65 -8.14
CA ARG A 197 -18.50 -27.35 -8.75
C ARG A 197 -18.84 -27.88 -10.15
N THR A 198 -20.05 -28.42 -10.32
CA THR A 198 -20.56 -28.89 -11.62
C THR A 198 -20.72 -27.74 -12.63
N ALA A 199 -21.10 -26.54 -12.18
CA ALA A 199 -21.22 -25.34 -13.00
C ALA A 199 -19.87 -24.64 -13.26
N GLY A 200 -18.75 -25.17 -12.74
CA GLY A 200 -17.42 -24.57 -12.89
C GLY A 200 -17.16 -23.33 -12.04
N ILE A 201 -18.02 -23.03 -11.06
CA ILE A 201 -17.88 -21.87 -10.17
C ILE A 201 -16.69 -22.11 -9.23
N ARG A 202 -15.73 -21.16 -9.24
CA ARG A 202 -14.41 -21.37 -8.64
C ARG A 202 -14.45 -21.50 -7.13
N TRP A 203 -15.21 -20.61 -6.47
CA TRP A 203 -15.29 -20.52 -5.02
C TRP A 203 -16.66 -20.94 -4.52
N VAL A 204 -16.70 -21.74 -3.47
CA VAL A 204 -17.90 -22.00 -2.68
C VAL A 204 -17.69 -21.43 -1.29
N ILE A 205 -18.51 -20.44 -0.94
CA ILE A 205 -18.50 -19.73 0.33
C ILE A 205 -19.82 -20.08 1.04
N VAL A 206 -19.73 -20.59 2.27
CA VAL A 206 -20.92 -20.96 3.07
C VAL A 206 -20.99 -20.05 4.29
N GLY A 207 -22.10 -19.34 4.45
CA GLY A 207 -22.40 -18.50 5.61
C GLY A 207 -23.41 -19.17 6.53
N MET A 208 -23.22 -19.00 7.83
CA MET A 208 -24.20 -19.29 8.87
C MET A 208 -23.92 -18.46 10.13
N HIS A 209 -24.82 -18.49 11.10
CA HIS A 209 -24.61 -17.80 12.37
C HIS A 209 -23.78 -18.63 13.37
N LYS A 210 -24.30 -19.79 13.80
CA LYS A 210 -23.71 -20.60 14.86
C LYS A 210 -22.45 -21.37 14.40
N VAL A 211 -21.55 -21.68 15.33
CA VAL A 211 -20.23 -22.28 15.05
C VAL A 211 -20.19 -23.81 15.16
N CYS A 212 -19.12 -24.45 14.67
CA CYS A 212 -18.73 -25.80 15.12
C CYS A 212 -17.43 -25.88 15.92
N ILE A 213 -16.42 -25.09 15.55
CA ILE A 213 -15.15 -25.02 16.28
C ILE A 213 -15.01 -23.62 16.86
N SER A 214 -14.46 -23.47 18.06
CA SER A 214 -14.16 -22.15 18.63
C SER A 214 -13.11 -22.21 19.73
N ALA A 215 -12.19 -21.25 19.74
CA ALA A 215 -11.29 -20.94 20.84
C ALA A 215 -11.90 -19.96 21.86
N GLY A 216 -13.06 -19.38 21.57
CA GLY A 216 -13.86 -18.50 22.42
C GLY A 216 -14.72 -19.26 23.44
N ALA A 217 -16.02 -18.96 23.46
CA ALA A 217 -16.97 -19.45 24.44
C ALA A 217 -17.86 -20.61 23.95
N GLU A 218 -18.03 -20.78 22.64
CA GLU A 218 -19.07 -21.63 22.06
C GLU A 218 -18.64 -23.06 21.72
N SER A 219 -19.57 -24.01 21.83
CA SER A 219 -19.34 -25.43 21.49
C SER A 219 -19.74 -25.72 20.04
N CYS A 220 -19.69 -26.98 19.56
CA CYS A 220 -20.16 -27.28 18.20
C CYS A 220 -21.71 -27.23 18.09
N ASN A 221 -22.28 -26.02 18.08
CA ASN A 221 -23.72 -25.80 18.10
C ASN A 221 -24.38 -26.30 16.80
N ILE A 222 -23.74 -26.17 15.63
CA ILE A 222 -24.29 -26.67 14.35
C ILE A 222 -24.27 -28.21 14.24
N GLY A 223 -23.41 -28.86 15.01
CA GLY A 223 -23.22 -30.31 15.02
C GLY A 223 -22.15 -30.81 14.04
N THR A 224 -21.29 -31.70 14.54
CA THR A 224 -20.12 -32.22 13.80
C THR A 224 -20.45 -32.90 12.49
N ASN A 225 -21.62 -33.50 12.34
CA ASN A 225 -22.03 -34.09 11.07
C ASN A 225 -22.05 -33.04 9.95
N LEU A 226 -22.66 -31.87 10.17
CA LEU A 226 -22.75 -30.83 9.14
C LEU A 226 -21.36 -30.29 8.81
N PHE A 227 -20.56 -29.99 9.85
CA PHE A 227 -19.18 -29.56 9.70
C PHE A 227 -18.33 -30.56 8.91
N ASN A 228 -18.43 -31.86 9.25
CA ASN A 228 -17.79 -32.94 8.50
C ASN A 228 -18.22 -32.97 7.03
N MET A 229 -19.49 -32.73 6.72
CA MET A 229 -19.97 -32.67 5.34
C MET A 229 -19.34 -31.50 4.57
N LEU A 230 -19.34 -30.29 5.14
CA LEU A 230 -18.76 -29.09 4.52
C LEU A 230 -17.26 -29.26 4.25
N VAL A 231 -16.49 -29.77 5.23
CA VAL A 231 -15.06 -30.05 5.08
C VAL A 231 -14.80 -31.19 4.09
N SER A 232 -15.59 -32.26 4.11
CA SER A 232 -15.45 -33.38 3.15
C SER A 232 -15.68 -32.94 1.70
N LYS A 233 -16.57 -31.96 1.49
CA LYS A 233 -16.84 -31.35 0.18
C LYS A 233 -15.85 -30.27 -0.22
N LYS A 234 -14.90 -29.92 0.66
CA LYS A 234 -13.92 -28.86 0.44
C LYS A 234 -14.60 -27.56 0.03
N VAL A 235 -15.55 -27.11 0.85
CA VAL A 235 -16.01 -25.71 0.85
C VAL A 235 -14.77 -24.83 0.98
N ASP A 236 -14.57 -23.81 0.14
CA ASP A 236 -13.31 -23.05 0.18
C ASP A 236 -13.23 -22.19 1.45
N LEU A 237 -14.35 -21.56 1.81
CA LEU A 237 -14.48 -20.65 2.94
C LEU A 237 -15.83 -20.85 3.65
N ILE A 238 -15.78 -21.04 4.97
CA ILE A 238 -16.93 -21.00 5.87
C ILE A 238 -16.87 -19.69 6.67
N LEU A 239 -18.00 -19.00 6.78
CA LEU A 239 -18.18 -17.75 7.52
C LEU A 239 -19.22 -17.97 8.62
N GLU A 240 -18.81 -17.74 9.88
CA GLU A 240 -19.61 -17.94 11.10
C GLU A 240 -19.60 -16.65 11.96
N GLY A 241 -20.62 -16.45 12.80
CA GLY A 241 -20.71 -15.39 13.80
C GLY A 241 -20.84 -16.01 15.20
N HIS A 242 -21.79 -15.54 15.99
CA HIS A 242 -22.27 -16.12 17.26
C HIS A 242 -21.29 -16.06 18.43
N ASP A 243 -20.08 -16.60 18.28
CA ASP A 243 -19.03 -16.34 19.25
C ASP A 243 -18.52 -14.92 19.03
N HIS A 244 -18.52 -14.09 20.08
CA HIS A 244 -18.12 -12.70 20.00
C HIS A 244 -16.60 -12.58 19.99
N THR A 245 -15.98 -13.09 18.93
CA THR A 245 -14.54 -13.20 18.71
C THR A 245 -14.25 -13.04 17.22
N TYR A 246 -12.98 -12.79 16.89
CA TYR A 246 -12.44 -13.04 15.56
C TYR A 246 -11.54 -14.27 15.60
N GLU A 247 -11.82 -15.27 14.77
CA GLU A 247 -11.02 -16.49 14.73
C GLU A 247 -10.79 -16.96 13.29
N ARG A 248 -9.51 -17.09 12.91
CA ARG A 248 -9.09 -17.69 11.64
C ARG A 248 -8.53 -19.08 11.88
N SER A 249 -9.23 -20.09 11.38
CA SER A 249 -8.76 -21.47 11.40
C SER A 249 -7.57 -21.71 10.46
N LYS A 250 -6.82 -22.78 10.71
CA LYS A 250 -5.94 -23.46 9.76
C LYS A 250 -6.78 -24.07 8.64
N GLN A 251 -6.18 -24.46 7.52
CA GLN A 251 -6.97 -25.15 6.49
C GLN A 251 -7.24 -26.59 6.94
N LEU A 252 -8.53 -26.92 7.02
CA LEU A 252 -9.04 -28.19 7.55
C LEU A 252 -9.42 -29.12 6.40
N GLY A 253 -9.01 -30.38 6.44
CA GLY A 253 -9.29 -31.33 5.37
C GLY A 253 -9.10 -32.78 5.78
N PHE A 254 -9.80 -33.67 5.07
CA PHE A 254 -9.74 -35.11 5.34
C PHE A 254 -8.73 -35.83 4.45
N ASN A 255 -8.11 -36.85 5.04
CA ASN A 255 -7.09 -37.72 4.45
C ASN A 255 -7.15 -39.10 5.16
N SER A 256 -6.15 -39.96 4.97
CA SER A 256 -6.13 -41.30 5.60
C SER A 256 -5.96 -41.28 7.13
N ALA A 257 -5.44 -40.20 7.71
CA ALA A 257 -5.20 -40.04 9.15
C ALA A 257 -6.22 -39.12 9.85
N CYS A 258 -7.02 -38.35 9.11
CA CYS A 258 -8.23 -37.71 9.60
C CYS A 258 -9.39 -37.92 8.62
N THR A 259 -10.36 -38.74 9.01
CA THR A 259 -11.54 -39.08 8.21
C THR A 259 -12.81 -38.34 8.61
N ALA A 260 -12.84 -37.81 9.84
CA ALA A 260 -13.93 -37.00 10.40
C ALA A 260 -13.44 -36.27 11.67
N PHE A 261 -14.06 -35.13 11.99
CA PHE A 261 -14.03 -34.51 13.31
C PHE A 261 -14.98 -35.25 14.25
N THR A 262 -14.53 -35.44 15.50
CA THR A 262 -15.28 -36.06 16.59
C THR A 262 -15.42 -35.07 17.75
N THR A 263 -16.45 -35.23 18.57
CA THR A 263 -16.67 -34.39 19.76
C THR A 263 -16.48 -35.16 21.06
N ASN A 264 -16.04 -34.45 22.09
CA ASN A 264 -16.16 -34.83 23.49
C ASN A 264 -17.03 -33.77 24.18
N SER A 265 -18.16 -34.18 24.76
CA SER A 265 -19.07 -33.28 25.50
C SER A 265 -19.47 -32.02 24.70
N SER A 266 -19.78 -32.20 23.41
CA SER A 266 -20.10 -31.16 22.40
C SER A 266 -18.95 -30.30 21.87
N TYR A 267 -17.73 -30.42 22.41
CA TYR A 267 -16.53 -29.72 21.91
C TYR A 267 -15.74 -30.62 20.95
N VAL A 268 -15.20 -30.06 19.87
CA VAL A 268 -14.46 -30.80 18.86
C VAL A 268 -13.09 -31.21 19.40
N VAL A 269 -12.73 -32.49 19.26
CA VAL A 269 -11.41 -32.96 19.68
C VAL A 269 -10.36 -32.51 18.67
N TYR A 270 -9.31 -31.85 19.14
CA TYR A 270 -8.19 -31.47 18.27
C TYR A 270 -7.46 -32.70 17.72
N ASN A 271 -7.33 -32.76 16.39
CA ASN A 271 -6.57 -33.75 15.65
C ASN A 271 -5.74 -33.02 14.59
N SER A 272 -4.43 -32.95 14.81
CA SER A 272 -3.49 -32.29 13.89
C SER A 272 -3.49 -32.89 12.49
N ASN A 273 -3.89 -34.16 12.32
CA ASN A 273 -3.99 -34.79 11.01
C ASN A 273 -5.14 -34.23 10.15
N CYS A 274 -6.08 -33.48 10.75
CA CYS A 274 -7.13 -32.77 10.03
C CYS A 274 -6.65 -31.42 9.48
N VAL A 275 -5.45 -30.97 9.84
CA VAL A 275 -4.84 -29.74 9.28
C VAL A 275 -4.09 -30.12 8.01
N VAL A 276 -4.48 -29.52 6.87
CA VAL A 276 -3.82 -29.71 5.56
C VAL A 276 -2.93 -28.54 5.16
N ASP A 277 -3.11 -27.37 5.79
CA ASP A 277 -2.24 -26.19 5.68
C ASP A 277 -2.29 -25.44 7.00
N ASP A 278 -1.14 -25.11 7.60
CA ASP A 278 -1.08 -24.46 8.91
C ASP A 278 -1.36 -22.95 8.86
N GLY A 279 -1.53 -22.36 7.67
CA GLY A 279 -1.89 -20.96 7.48
C GLY A 279 -0.85 -19.94 7.97
N SER A 280 0.31 -20.39 8.45
CA SER A 280 1.40 -19.54 8.98
C SER A 280 1.99 -18.61 7.92
N ARG A 281 1.86 -19.00 6.65
CA ARG A 281 2.37 -18.30 5.47
C ARG A 281 1.54 -17.08 5.06
N GLY A 282 0.41 -16.82 5.74
CA GLY A 282 -0.57 -15.80 5.33
C GLY A 282 -1.38 -16.20 4.09
N PHE A 283 -1.28 -17.45 3.60
CA PHE A 283 -2.15 -17.94 2.53
C PHE A 283 -2.35 -19.45 2.56
N TYR A 284 -3.50 -19.87 2.03
CA TYR A 284 -3.99 -21.24 1.95
C TYR A 284 -4.14 -21.70 0.50
N THR A 285 -4.12 -23.01 0.28
CA THR A 285 -4.20 -23.60 -1.06
C THR A 285 -5.65 -23.96 -1.41
N ALA A 286 -6.24 -23.28 -2.39
CA ALA A 286 -7.62 -23.51 -2.80
C ALA A 286 -7.89 -24.98 -3.19
N GLY A 287 -8.91 -25.59 -2.59
CA GLY A 287 -9.24 -27.01 -2.80
C GLY A 287 -8.34 -28.02 -2.08
N ALA A 288 -7.37 -27.61 -1.26
CA ALA A 288 -6.69 -28.53 -0.34
C ALA A 288 -7.64 -28.96 0.79
N GLY A 289 -8.34 -27.99 1.38
CA GLY A 289 -9.38 -28.15 2.40
C GLY A 289 -10.19 -26.86 2.57
N THR A 290 -10.84 -26.71 3.71
CA THR A 290 -11.73 -25.62 4.09
C THR A 290 -11.07 -24.66 5.08
N VAL A 291 -11.26 -23.36 4.89
CA VAL A 291 -10.93 -22.34 5.89
C VAL A 291 -12.22 -21.88 6.55
N VAL A 292 -12.28 -21.91 7.87
CA VAL A 292 -13.34 -21.31 8.71
C VAL A 292 -12.88 -19.96 9.24
N VAL A 293 -13.75 -18.95 9.14
CA VAL A 293 -13.60 -17.63 9.77
C VAL A 293 -14.81 -17.37 10.66
N ILE A 294 -14.56 -17.14 11.94
CA ILE A 294 -15.55 -16.68 12.92
C ILE A 294 -15.39 -15.16 13.05
N GLY A 295 -16.49 -14.44 12.94
CA GLY A 295 -16.51 -12.98 12.77
C GLY A 295 -17.62 -12.28 13.53
N GLY A 296 -17.93 -12.71 14.76
CA GLY A 296 -18.88 -12.04 15.67
C GLY A 296 -18.31 -10.75 16.24
N THR A 297 -17.96 -9.81 15.35
CA THR A 297 -17.04 -8.70 15.62
C THR A 297 -17.66 -7.32 15.45
N PHE A 298 -18.90 -7.22 14.95
CA PHE A 298 -19.39 -5.96 14.40
C PHE A 298 -19.76 -4.92 15.47
N GLY A 299 -20.36 -5.32 16.60
CA GLY A 299 -20.68 -4.37 17.68
C GLY A 299 -21.11 -4.93 19.04
N SER A 300 -21.28 -6.25 19.18
CA SER A 300 -21.51 -6.91 20.46
C SER A 300 -20.18 -7.12 21.22
N GLY A 301 -20.22 -7.08 22.56
CA GLY A 301 -19.02 -7.11 23.40
C GLY A 301 -18.27 -8.45 23.38
N PHE A 302 -16.94 -8.41 23.23
CA PHE A 302 -16.12 -9.59 22.98
C PHE A 302 -16.02 -10.61 24.13
N SER A 303 -16.16 -11.89 23.78
CA SER A 303 -15.72 -13.05 24.57
C SER A 303 -14.19 -13.10 24.68
N THR A 304 -13.66 -13.86 25.64
CA THR A 304 -12.21 -14.14 25.72
C THR A 304 -11.83 -15.34 24.88
N VAL A 305 -10.78 -15.23 24.07
CA VAL A 305 -10.22 -16.32 23.26
C VAL A 305 -9.10 -17.04 24.00
N ASN A 306 -9.02 -18.36 23.86
CA ASN A 306 -7.98 -19.22 24.43
C ASN A 306 -7.75 -18.99 25.94
N ASP A 307 -8.84 -18.80 26.69
CA ASP A 307 -8.83 -18.61 28.15
C ASP A 307 -9.24 -19.91 28.85
N PRO A 308 -8.30 -20.80 29.22
CA PRO A 308 -8.62 -22.07 29.87
C PRO A 308 -9.20 -21.92 31.28
N ALA A 309 -9.17 -20.72 31.89
CA ALA A 309 -9.80 -20.48 33.18
C ALA A 309 -11.32 -20.25 33.05
N LYS A 310 -11.80 -19.79 31.88
CA LYS A 310 -13.23 -19.59 31.58
C LYS A 310 -13.80 -20.66 30.66
N HIS A 311 -13.05 -21.03 29.63
CA HIS A 311 -13.46 -21.94 28.55
C HIS A 311 -12.44 -23.08 28.36
N PRO A 312 -12.26 -23.96 29.38
CA PRO A 312 -11.22 -25.00 29.37
C PRO A 312 -11.37 -26.02 28.23
N ALA A 313 -12.57 -26.20 27.68
CA ALA A 313 -12.79 -27.09 26.55
C ALA A 313 -12.38 -26.42 25.21
N ASN A 314 -12.75 -25.15 25.00
CA ASN A 314 -12.37 -24.35 23.84
C ASN A 314 -10.86 -24.08 23.74
N ALA A 315 -10.16 -23.97 24.87
CA ALA A 315 -8.70 -23.90 24.88
C ALA A 315 -8.03 -25.15 24.27
N ALA A 316 -8.72 -26.31 24.23
CA ALA A 316 -8.25 -27.49 23.52
C ALA A 316 -8.53 -27.45 22.00
N GLU A 317 -9.43 -26.60 21.53
CA GLU A 317 -9.73 -26.35 20.12
C GLU A 317 -8.85 -25.25 19.50
N ALA A 318 -8.34 -24.32 20.32
CA ALA A 318 -7.43 -23.25 19.92
C ALA A 318 -6.29 -23.67 18.97
N PRO A 319 -5.68 -24.88 19.04
CA PRO A 319 -4.70 -25.35 18.07
C PRO A 319 -5.19 -25.54 16.63
N TYR A 320 -6.51 -25.54 16.37
CA TYR A 320 -7.07 -25.42 15.02
C TYR A 320 -6.94 -24.02 14.43
N PHE A 321 -6.65 -22.99 15.23
CA PHE A 321 -6.62 -21.60 14.80
C PHE A 321 -5.19 -21.09 14.58
N VAL A 322 -5.07 -20.11 13.68
CA VAL A 322 -3.84 -19.38 13.35
C VAL A 322 -3.85 -18.00 13.99
N SER A 323 -5.04 -17.37 14.01
CA SER A 323 -5.23 -16.01 14.48
C SER A 323 -6.50 -15.95 15.32
N LEU A 324 -6.41 -15.31 16.49
CA LEU A 324 -7.47 -15.21 17.48
C LEU A 324 -7.49 -13.78 18.07
N MET A 325 -8.67 -13.18 18.15
CA MET A 325 -8.90 -11.92 18.85
C MET A 325 -10.21 -11.94 19.64
N GLY A 326 -10.12 -11.57 20.91
CA GLY A 326 -11.25 -11.40 21.84
C GLY A 326 -10.94 -10.32 22.88
N SER A 327 -11.72 -10.23 23.96
CA SER A 327 -11.58 -9.18 24.98
C SER A 327 -10.24 -9.19 25.73
N ASN A 328 -9.54 -10.34 25.75
CA ASN A 328 -8.20 -10.51 26.31
C ASN A 328 -7.05 -10.27 25.32
N THR A 329 -7.32 -9.95 24.05
CA THR A 329 -6.29 -9.69 23.03
C THR A 329 -5.90 -8.21 23.03
N PRO A 330 -4.62 -7.86 23.27
CA PRO A 330 -4.16 -6.47 23.21
C PRO A 330 -4.42 -5.84 21.83
N GLY A 331 -5.01 -4.64 21.82
CA GLY A 331 -5.30 -3.93 20.57
C GLY A 331 -6.55 -4.42 19.83
N ASN A 332 -7.40 -5.24 20.46
CA ASN A 332 -8.71 -5.62 19.91
C ASN A 332 -9.56 -4.41 19.49
N GLY A 333 -10.57 -4.66 18.66
CA GLY A 333 -11.53 -3.63 18.25
C GLY A 333 -12.59 -4.17 17.31
N HIS A 334 -13.78 -3.61 17.39
CA HIS A 334 -14.92 -4.02 16.58
C HIS A 334 -14.78 -3.62 15.11
N GLY A 335 -15.45 -4.36 14.21
CA GLY A 335 -15.41 -4.13 12.78
C GLY A 335 -15.89 -5.34 11.99
N PHE A 336 -15.30 -5.56 10.82
CA PHE A 336 -15.65 -6.62 9.88
C PHE A 336 -14.44 -7.03 9.06
N LEU A 337 -14.54 -8.10 8.30
CA LEU A 337 -13.54 -8.49 7.31
C LEU A 337 -13.99 -8.09 5.91
N VAL A 338 -13.04 -7.62 5.10
CA VAL A 338 -13.20 -7.34 3.66
C VAL A 338 -12.56 -8.49 2.88
N TYR A 339 -13.28 -8.98 1.88
CA TYR A 339 -12.96 -10.13 1.05
C TYR A 339 -12.94 -9.71 -0.42
N SER A 340 -11.76 -9.57 -1.02
CA SER A 340 -11.57 -9.30 -2.44
C SER A 340 -11.45 -10.61 -3.22
N VAL A 341 -12.40 -10.89 -4.11
CA VAL A 341 -12.56 -12.17 -4.80
C VAL A 341 -12.26 -12.03 -6.29
N SER A 342 -11.42 -12.92 -6.80
CA SER A 342 -11.12 -13.08 -8.23
C SER A 342 -11.12 -14.56 -8.60
N ALA A 343 -11.12 -14.93 -9.88
CA ALA A 343 -10.99 -16.34 -10.27
C ALA A 343 -9.66 -17.00 -9.81
N ALA A 344 -8.65 -16.21 -9.44
CA ALA A 344 -7.34 -16.70 -9.00
C ALA A 344 -7.19 -16.82 -7.47
N ARG A 345 -7.82 -15.92 -6.70
CA ARG A 345 -7.71 -15.88 -5.23
C ARG A 345 -8.89 -15.19 -4.55
N ILE A 346 -9.10 -15.51 -3.29
CA ILE A 346 -9.80 -14.67 -2.30
C ILE A 346 -8.72 -14.01 -1.43
N ASP A 347 -8.77 -12.69 -1.25
CA ASP A 347 -7.91 -11.93 -0.35
C ASP A 347 -8.75 -11.34 0.78
N ILE A 348 -8.33 -11.58 2.02
CA ILE A 348 -9.10 -11.28 3.23
C ILE A 348 -8.28 -10.32 4.10
N GLN A 349 -8.90 -9.24 4.55
CA GLN A 349 -8.30 -8.21 5.39
C GLN A 349 -9.29 -7.77 6.48
N SER A 350 -8.86 -7.74 7.73
CA SER A 350 -9.65 -7.13 8.81
C SER A 350 -9.73 -5.60 8.67
N ASN A 351 -10.88 -5.04 9.03
CA ASN A 351 -11.13 -3.60 9.14
C ASN A 351 -11.67 -3.28 10.55
N PHE A 352 -10.80 -3.44 11.55
CA PHE A 352 -11.12 -3.25 12.96
C PHE A 352 -10.74 -1.85 13.47
N ALA A 353 -11.45 -1.38 14.50
CA ALA A 353 -11.16 -0.11 15.19
C ALA A 353 -9.83 -0.09 15.97
N GLY A 354 -9.31 -1.28 16.31
CA GLY A 354 -8.12 -1.45 17.15
C GLY A 354 -6.82 -1.52 16.35
N THR A 355 -5.72 -1.78 17.06
CA THR A 355 -4.39 -2.00 16.45
C THR A 355 -4.15 -3.45 16.03
N TYR A 356 -4.97 -4.40 16.49
CA TYR A 356 -5.00 -5.77 16.01
C TYR A 356 -5.54 -5.79 14.58
N GLN A 357 -4.80 -6.42 13.67
CA GLN A 357 -5.22 -6.67 12.29
C GLN A 357 -4.72 -8.06 11.85
N ASP A 358 -5.45 -8.70 10.94
CA ASP A 358 -5.06 -9.95 10.28
C ASP A 358 -5.34 -9.83 8.77
N SER A 359 -4.53 -10.52 7.98
CA SER A 359 -4.57 -10.47 6.52
C SER A 359 -4.12 -11.81 5.94
N PHE A 360 -4.91 -12.39 5.05
CA PHE A 360 -4.57 -13.68 4.45
C PHE A 360 -5.26 -13.92 3.11
N SER A 361 -4.86 -14.96 2.40
CA SER A 361 -5.43 -15.31 1.09
C SER A 361 -5.79 -16.78 0.96
N ILE A 362 -6.74 -17.11 0.09
CA ILE A 362 -6.95 -18.47 -0.44
C ILE A 362 -6.61 -18.42 -1.93
N VAL A 363 -5.52 -19.06 -2.33
CA VAL A 363 -4.95 -18.93 -3.69
C VAL A 363 -5.11 -20.21 -4.51
N SER A 364 -5.45 -20.06 -5.80
CA SER A 364 -5.42 -21.14 -6.76
C SER A 364 -3.97 -21.42 -7.18
N SER A 365 -3.51 -22.67 -7.00
CA SER A 365 -2.15 -23.13 -7.37
C SER A 365 -1.85 -23.12 -8.88
N THR A 366 -2.78 -22.59 -9.69
CA THR A 366 -2.73 -22.51 -11.15
C THR A 366 -2.59 -21.08 -11.68
N ALA A 367 -2.48 -20.06 -10.81
CA ALA A 367 -2.22 -18.70 -11.24
C ALA A 367 -0.78 -18.61 -11.81
N PRO A 368 -0.58 -18.29 -13.10
CA PRO A 368 0.75 -18.13 -13.66
C PRO A 368 1.47 -16.97 -12.97
N LEU A 369 2.79 -17.09 -12.79
CA LEU A 369 3.59 -16.03 -12.19
C LEU A 369 3.47 -14.76 -13.04
N SER A 370 2.89 -13.72 -12.47
CA SER A 370 2.81 -12.38 -13.03
C SER A 370 3.67 -11.43 -12.19
N ALA A 371 4.29 -10.47 -12.87
CA ALA A 371 4.97 -9.36 -12.22
C ALA A 371 4.63 -8.06 -12.92
N SER A 372 4.51 -7.01 -12.12
CA SER A 372 4.50 -5.62 -12.54
C SER A 372 5.39 -4.82 -11.59
N PHE A 373 5.61 -3.54 -11.88
CA PHE A 373 6.17 -2.63 -10.92
C PHE A 373 5.56 -1.24 -11.06
N THR A 374 5.68 -0.45 -10.00
CA THR A 374 5.50 0.99 -10.04
C THR A 374 6.86 1.66 -9.81
N TYR A 375 6.98 2.92 -10.22
CA TYR A 375 8.12 3.74 -9.87
C TYR A 375 7.68 5.15 -9.46
N ALA A 376 8.40 5.74 -8.52
CA ALA A 376 8.12 7.08 -8.00
C ALA A 376 9.43 7.89 -7.88
N PRO A 377 9.43 9.19 -8.25
CA PRO A 377 8.33 9.94 -8.85
C PRO A 377 8.04 9.51 -10.30
N ALA A 378 6.81 9.73 -10.78
CA ALA A 378 6.38 9.33 -12.12
C ALA A 378 7.06 10.12 -13.27
N SER A 379 7.57 11.32 -12.96
CA SER A 379 8.35 12.16 -13.88
C SER A 379 9.68 12.51 -13.22
N PRO A 380 10.64 11.56 -13.14
CA PRO A 380 11.91 11.79 -12.46
C PRO A 380 12.79 12.75 -13.27
N SER A 381 13.45 13.68 -12.57
CA SER A 381 14.47 14.53 -13.16
C SER A 381 15.86 13.94 -12.98
N VAL A 382 16.82 14.38 -13.81
CA VAL A 382 18.24 14.00 -13.69
C VAL A 382 18.73 14.18 -12.25
N GLY A 383 19.38 13.15 -11.70
CA GLY A 383 19.88 13.13 -10.31
C GLY A 383 18.83 12.85 -9.23
N SER A 384 17.53 12.77 -9.55
CA SER A 384 16.51 12.34 -8.58
C SER A 384 16.61 10.83 -8.31
N GLN A 385 16.49 10.43 -7.04
CA GLN A 385 16.35 9.02 -6.67
C GLN A 385 14.94 8.55 -7.06
N VAL A 386 14.90 7.51 -7.89
CA VAL A 386 13.67 6.83 -8.34
C VAL A 386 13.55 5.52 -7.56
N THR A 387 12.45 5.36 -6.84
CA THR A 387 12.12 4.12 -6.12
C THR A 387 11.24 3.24 -7.00
N PHE A 388 11.69 2.02 -7.24
CA PHE A 388 11.00 0.96 -7.98
C PHE A 388 10.45 -0.07 -7.00
N THR A 389 9.16 -0.38 -7.10
CA THR A 389 8.49 -1.34 -6.22
C THR A 389 7.84 -2.43 -7.08
N ALA A 390 8.35 -3.65 -6.96
CA ALA A 390 7.79 -4.82 -7.63
C ALA A 390 6.47 -5.24 -6.98
N THR A 391 5.52 -5.64 -7.81
CA THR A 391 4.29 -6.34 -7.41
C THR A 391 4.29 -7.68 -8.14
N SER A 392 4.27 -8.79 -7.39
CA SER A 392 4.28 -10.14 -7.97
C SER A 392 3.16 -11.01 -7.40
N SER A 393 2.48 -11.74 -8.28
CA SER A 393 1.31 -12.55 -7.96
C SER A 393 1.26 -13.82 -8.80
N GLY A 394 0.63 -14.87 -8.30
CA GLY A 394 0.73 -16.20 -8.91
C GLY A 394 2.12 -16.84 -8.71
N GLY A 395 2.30 -18.05 -9.22
CA GLY A 395 3.49 -18.87 -8.92
C GLY A 395 3.59 -19.30 -7.45
N THR A 396 4.70 -19.95 -7.10
CA THR A 396 4.99 -20.45 -5.75
C THR A 396 5.95 -19.50 -5.00
N GLN A 397 5.65 -19.12 -3.77
CA GLN A 397 6.56 -18.28 -2.96
C GLN A 397 7.63 -19.10 -2.22
N PRO A 398 8.81 -18.54 -1.87
CA PRO A 398 9.22 -17.14 -2.01
C PRO A 398 9.62 -16.75 -3.45
N TYR A 399 9.46 -15.47 -3.77
CA TYR A 399 9.93 -14.90 -5.04
C TYR A 399 11.38 -14.40 -4.93
N SER A 400 12.09 -14.41 -6.06
CA SER A 400 13.36 -13.69 -6.23
C SER A 400 13.21 -12.59 -7.28
N PHE A 401 13.76 -11.41 -7.00
CA PHE A 401 13.60 -10.19 -7.80
C PHE A 401 14.95 -9.68 -8.28
N SER A 402 15.05 -9.37 -9.57
CA SER A 402 16.22 -8.73 -10.17
C SER A 402 15.79 -7.64 -11.15
N TRP A 403 16.54 -6.55 -11.19
CA TRP A 403 16.24 -5.33 -11.95
C TRP A 403 17.40 -5.02 -12.88
N ALA A 404 17.08 -4.59 -14.10
CA ALA A 404 18.00 -3.88 -14.99
C ALA A 404 17.40 -2.51 -15.29
N PHE A 405 18.11 -1.42 -14.98
CA PHE A 405 17.55 -0.07 -15.05
C PHE A 405 17.67 0.59 -16.44
N GLY A 406 18.17 -0.12 -17.44
CA GLY A 406 18.25 0.37 -18.83
C GLY A 406 19.44 1.28 -19.14
N ASP A 407 20.24 1.67 -18.14
CA ASP A 407 21.50 2.43 -18.30
C ASP A 407 22.76 1.57 -18.07
N GLY A 408 22.59 0.25 -17.94
CA GLY A 408 23.64 -0.71 -17.63
C GLY A 408 23.77 -1.07 -16.14
N SER A 409 23.08 -0.35 -15.25
CA SER A 409 23.02 -0.70 -13.82
C SER A 409 21.93 -1.73 -13.50
N THR A 410 22.09 -2.43 -12.37
CA THR A 410 21.20 -3.52 -11.92
C THR A 410 20.90 -3.45 -10.43
N GLY A 411 19.77 -4.00 -10.00
CA GLY A 411 19.37 -4.09 -8.60
C GLY A 411 18.72 -5.43 -8.24
N THR A 412 18.45 -5.65 -6.95
CA THR A 412 17.81 -6.87 -6.42
C THR A 412 16.87 -6.55 -5.27
N GLY A 413 15.87 -7.41 -5.04
CA GLY A 413 14.88 -7.24 -3.97
C GLY A 413 13.54 -6.66 -4.45
N ALA A 414 12.49 -6.79 -3.64
CA ALA A 414 11.13 -6.37 -4.00
C ALA A 414 11.00 -4.85 -4.19
N THR A 415 11.83 -4.07 -3.49
CA THR A 415 11.99 -2.63 -3.70
C THR A 415 13.45 -2.35 -4.02
N ALA A 416 13.72 -1.54 -5.04
CA ALA A 416 15.06 -1.08 -5.39
C ALA A 416 15.03 0.43 -5.71
N THR A 417 16.15 1.13 -5.51
CA THR A 417 16.23 2.56 -5.84
C THR A 417 17.38 2.83 -6.79
N HIS A 418 17.17 3.69 -7.78
CA HIS A 418 18.20 4.08 -8.76
C HIS A 418 18.08 5.56 -9.13
N ALA A 419 19.19 6.20 -9.49
CA ALA A 419 19.23 7.61 -9.88
C ALA A 419 19.97 7.77 -11.20
N TYR A 420 19.31 8.37 -12.19
CA TYR A 420 19.85 8.49 -13.55
C TYR A 420 20.70 9.76 -13.70
N ALA A 421 21.93 9.59 -14.17
CA ALA A 421 22.91 10.66 -14.32
C ALA A 421 22.70 11.55 -15.55
N THR A 422 21.87 11.11 -16.51
CA THR A 422 21.57 11.84 -17.75
C THR A 422 20.07 11.85 -18.04
N ALA A 423 19.60 12.85 -18.79
CA ALA A 423 18.23 12.86 -19.30
C ALA A 423 18.14 11.86 -20.47
N GLY A 424 17.06 11.10 -20.53
CA GLY A 424 16.93 9.97 -21.45
C GLY A 424 15.69 9.14 -21.20
N SER A 425 15.46 8.15 -22.05
CA SER A 425 14.38 7.19 -21.92
C SER A 425 14.99 5.82 -21.66
N TYR A 426 14.74 5.25 -20.48
CA TYR A 426 15.37 4.04 -19.99
C TYR A 426 14.35 2.91 -19.86
N THR A 427 14.58 1.80 -20.55
CA THR A 427 13.73 0.60 -20.39
C THR A 427 14.17 -0.15 -19.14
N VAL A 428 13.38 0.00 -18.07
CA VAL A 428 13.58 -0.73 -16.82
C VAL A 428 12.90 -2.09 -16.94
N VAL A 429 13.66 -3.15 -16.68
CA VAL A 429 13.19 -4.53 -16.72
C VAL A 429 13.27 -5.14 -15.33
N LEU A 430 12.12 -5.53 -14.78
CA LEU A 430 11.98 -6.38 -13.62
C LEU A 430 11.92 -7.84 -14.09
N THR A 431 12.75 -8.72 -13.53
CA THR A 431 12.63 -10.17 -13.65
C THR A 431 12.30 -10.76 -12.29
N VAL A 432 11.18 -11.50 -12.23
CA VAL A 432 10.75 -12.24 -11.03
C VAL A 432 10.79 -13.74 -11.31
N LYS A 433 11.31 -14.52 -10.37
CA LYS A 433 11.18 -15.98 -10.36
C LYS A 433 10.45 -16.44 -9.11
N ASP A 434 9.65 -17.49 -9.25
CA ASP A 434 8.98 -18.15 -8.14
C ASP A 434 9.91 -19.24 -7.51
N SER A 435 9.43 -20.02 -6.55
CA SER A 435 10.16 -21.11 -5.89
C SER A 435 9.81 -22.50 -6.43
N ALA A 436 8.98 -22.58 -7.48
CA ALA A 436 8.45 -23.85 -7.96
C ALA A 436 9.52 -24.74 -8.59
N SER A 437 9.19 -26.02 -8.76
CA SER A 437 9.97 -26.96 -9.57
C SER A 437 9.02 -27.64 -10.58
N PRO A 438 9.06 -27.28 -11.88
CA PRO A 438 9.93 -26.29 -12.51
C PRO A 438 9.61 -24.84 -12.11
N GLN A 439 10.65 -23.99 -12.06
CA GLN A 439 10.56 -22.61 -11.61
C GLN A 439 9.92 -21.71 -12.68
N GLN A 440 8.86 -20.98 -12.33
CA GLN A 440 8.31 -19.95 -13.22
C GLN A 440 9.21 -18.71 -13.18
N THR A 441 9.41 -18.10 -14.35
CA THR A 441 10.13 -16.83 -14.51
C THR A 441 9.27 -15.91 -15.38
N VAL A 442 9.06 -14.68 -14.93
CA VAL A 442 8.33 -13.65 -15.67
C VAL A 442 9.13 -12.36 -15.69
N THR A 443 9.00 -11.60 -16.77
CA THR A 443 9.60 -10.28 -16.90
C THR A 443 8.53 -9.22 -17.09
N SER A 444 8.69 -8.08 -16.43
CA SER A 444 7.89 -6.87 -16.63
C SER A 444 8.82 -5.75 -17.06
N GLN A 445 8.39 -4.92 -18.00
CA GLN A 445 9.19 -3.79 -18.46
C GLN A 445 8.36 -2.52 -18.56
N GLN A 446 8.94 -1.39 -18.16
CA GLN A 446 8.37 -0.06 -18.35
C GLN A 446 9.48 0.92 -18.75
N THR A 447 9.09 1.96 -19.48
CA THR A 447 10.02 3.01 -19.90
C THR A 447 9.96 4.17 -18.93
N VAL A 448 11.06 4.42 -18.21
CA VAL A 448 11.23 5.59 -17.36
C VAL A 448 11.84 6.70 -18.20
N THR A 449 11.09 7.77 -18.42
CA THR A 449 11.61 8.95 -19.11
C THR A 449 12.11 9.96 -18.07
N VAL A 450 13.42 10.09 -18.01
CA VAL A 450 14.11 11.05 -17.14
C VAL A 450 14.29 12.35 -17.92
N THR A 451 13.71 13.43 -17.41
CA THR A 451 13.78 14.74 -18.05
C THR A 451 14.81 15.63 -17.36
N ASN A 452 15.35 16.60 -18.08
CA ASN A 452 15.90 17.77 -17.39
C ASN A 452 14.72 18.50 -16.73
N PRO A 453 14.88 19.05 -15.50
CA PRO A 453 13.82 19.82 -14.87
C PRO A 453 13.42 20.99 -15.79
N PRO A 454 12.14 21.12 -16.18
CA PRO A 454 11.73 22.22 -17.04
C PRO A 454 11.90 23.55 -16.29
N PRO A 455 12.46 24.60 -16.92
CA PRO A 455 12.51 25.92 -16.30
C PRO A 455 11.08 26.41 -16.04
N PRO A 456 10.81 27.05 -14.90
CA PRO A 456 9.46 27.50 -14.54
C PRO A 456 8.90 28.46 -15.59
N PRO A 457 7.57 28.48 -15.82
CA PRO A 457 6.96 29.32 -16.85
C PRO A 457 7.25 30.80 -16.57
N LEU A 458 7.81 31.50 -17.57
CA LEU A 458 8.05 32.95 -17.47
C LEU A 458 6.71 33.70 -17.42
N SER A 459 6.63 34.67 -16.52
CA SER A 459 5.48 35.56 -16.33
C SER A 459 5.94 37.02 -16.31
N ALA A 460 5.07 37.91 -16.80
CA ALA A 460 5.33 39.34 -16.93
C ALA A 460 4.15 40.16 -16.38
N SER A 461 4.45 41.24 -15.68
CA SER A 461 3.47 42.25 -15.25
C SER A 461 4.10 43.63 -15.20
N PHE A 462 3.29 44.69 -15.17
CA PHE A 462 3.78 46.05 -14.98
C PHE A 462 2.78 46.94 -14.25
N THR A 463 3.27 48.07 -13.78
CA THR A 463 2.47 49.21 -13.30
C THR A 463 2.87 50.48 -14.06
N PHE A 464 1.99 51.48 -14.05
CA PHE A 464 2.28 52.79 -14.63
C PHE A 464 1.76 53.93 -13.74
N SER A 465 2.42 55.09 -13.82
CA SER A 465 2.04 56.31 -13.11
C SER A 465 2.33 57.57 -13.95
N PRO A 466 1.45 58.58 -13.98
CA PRO A 466 0.14 58.65 -13.29
C PRO A 466 -0.91 57.74 -13.96
N SER A 467 -1.98 57.41 -13.22
CA SER A 467 -3.05 56.50 -13.69
C SER A 467 -3.99 57.09 -14.74
N SER A 468 -4.05 58.42 -14.87
CA SER A 468 -4.94 59.15 -15.80
C SER A 468 -4.17 60.24 -16.56
N PRO A 469 -3.20 59.88 -17.41
CA PRO A 469 -2.31 60.84 -18.06
C PRO A 469 -3.03 61.71 -19.11
N GLN A 470 -2.60 62.96 -19.21
CA GLN A 470 -3.01 63.86 -20.30
C GLN A 470 -2.02 63.80 -21.46
N THR A 471 -2.41 64.29 -22.64
CA THR A 471 -1.47 64.42 -23.77
C THR A 471 -0.22 65.21 -23.41
N ASN A 472 0.94 64.70 -23.86
CA ASN A 472 2.29 65.18 -23.56
C ASN A 472 2.72 65.06 -22.08
N GLN A 473 1.94 64.42 -21.22
CA GLN A 473 2.38 64.07 -19.86
C GLN A 473 3.29 62.83 -19.89
N GLN A 474 4.43 62.90 -19.21
CA GLN A 474 5.33 61.74 -19.07
C GLN A 474 4.71 60.71 -18.13
N VAL A 475 4.66 59.47 -18.59
CA VAL A 475 4.16 58.29 -17.87
C VAL A 475 5.33 57.33 -17.65
N THR A 476 5.53 56.91 -16.40
CA THR A 476 6.58 55.95 -16.02
C THR A 476 5.98 54.56 -15.89
N PHE A 477 6.56 53.60 -16.60
CA PHE A 477 6.19 52.18 -16.62
C PHE A 477 7.28 51.36 -15.94
N THR A 478 6.88 50.47 -15.02
CA THR A 478 7.81 49.61 -14.27
C THR A 478 7.41 48.15 -14.45
N ALA A 479 8.32 47.35 -15.01
CA ALA A 479 8.13 45.93 -15.25
C ALA A 479 8.46 45.07 -14.01
N SER A 480 7.80 43.93 -13.93
CA SER A 480 8.12 42.82 -13.05
C SER A 480 8.13 41.53 -13.87
N ALA A 481 9.06 40.63 -13.55
CA ALA A 481 9.24 39.34 -14.21
C ALA A 481 9.52 38.25 -13.17
N ALA A 482 8.87 37.10 -13.32
CA ALA A 482 9.06 35.93 -12.46
C ALA A 482 8.93 34.63 -13.25
N GLY A 483 9.68 33.60 -12.88
CA GLY A 483 9.87 32.38 -13.68
C GLY A 483 10.90 32.58 -14.80
N GLY A 484 11.14 31.54 -15.61
CA GLY A 484 12.20 31.54 -16.62
C GLY A 484 13.62 31.53 -16.07
N THR A 485 14.59 31.78 -16.96
CA THR A 485 16.04 31.80 -16.70
C THR A 485 16.60 33.22 -16.79
N ALA A 486 17.11 33.78 -15.69
CA ALA A 486 17.76 35.10 -15.71
C ALA A 486 19.09 35.10 -16.51
N PRO A 487 19.57 36.25 -17.04
CA PRO A 487 18.96 37.59 -16.98
C PRO A 487 17.76 37.75 -17.92
N TYR A 488 16.84 38.64 -17.57
CA TYR A 488 15.69 38.97 -18.41
C TYR A 488 16.00 40.16 -19.33
N SER A 489 15.40 40.15 -20.52
CA SER A 489 15.30 41.34 -21.38
C SER A 489 13.87 41.84 -21.44
N PHE A 490 13.69 43.16 -21.31
CA PHE A 490 12.41 43.84 -21.24
C PHE A 490 12.25 44.74 -22.47
N GLY A 491 11.23 44.50 -23.28
CA GLY A 491 10.82 45.37 -24.39
C GLY A 491 9.40 45.86 -24.20
N TRP A 492 9.12 47.09 -24.62
CA TRP A 492 7.83 47.74 -24.48
C TRP A 492 7.33 48.22 -25.84
N THR A 493 6.04 48.06 -26.10
CA THR A 493 5.32 48.82 -27.14
C THR A 493 4.25 49.65 -26.43
N PHE A 494 4.21 50.95 -26.70
CA PHE A 494 3.32 51.86 -25.97
C PHE A 494 1.94 51.99 -26.60
N GLY A 495 1.72 51.40 -27.78
CA GLY A 495 0.43 51.39 -28.48
C GLY A 495 0.20 52.56 -29.44
N ASP A 496 1.11 53.55 -29.46
CA ASP A 496 1.13 54.68 -30.42
C ASP A 496 2.19 54.51 -31.53
N GLY A 497 2.78 53.32 -31.63
CA GLY A 497 3.88 53.02 -32.56
C GLY A 497 5.28 53.21 -31.98
N SER A 498 5.41 53.81 -30.80
CA SER A 498 6.70 53.94 -30.10
C SER A 498 7.03 52.70 -29.26
N THR A 499 8.33 52.53 -28.96
CA THR A 499 8.89 51.36 -28.25
C THR A 499 9.90 51.78 -27.20
N GLY A 500 10.03 50.98 -26.13
CA GLY A 500 11.04 51.18 -25.07
C GLY A 500 11.74 49.88 -24.68
N THR A 501 12.80 49.98 -23.90
CA THR A 501 13.57 48.81 -23.39
C THR A 501 14.04 49.04 -21.95
N GLY A 502 14.18 47.97 -21.18
CA GLY A 502 14.63 48.02 -19.77
C GLY A 502 13.51 47.80 -18.76
N SER A 503 13.87 47.50 -17.51
CA SER A 503 12.91 47.19 -16.43
C SER A 503 12.05 48.38 -16.00
N THR A 504 12.48 49.59 -16.31
CA THR A 504 11.70 50.82 -16.17
C THR A 504 11.82 51.61 -17.47
N ALA A 505 10.71 52.12 -17.99
CA ALA A 505 10.68 52.94 -19.19
C ALA A 505 9.74 54.14 -18.97
N THR A 506 9.99 55.25 -19.64
CA THR A 506 9.09 56.43 -19.59
C THR A 506 8.65 56.82 -20.99
N HIS A 507 7.38 57.16 -21.17
CA HIS A 507 6.84 57.59 -22.45
C HIS A 507 5.79 58.70 -22.29
N ALA A 508 5.61 59.55 -23.29
CA ALA A 508 4.62 60.62 -23.31
C ALA A 508 3.85 60.61 -24.63
N TYR A 509 2.52 60.57 -24.54
CA TYR A 509 1.64 60.37 -25.69
C TYR A 509 1.24 61.72 -26.30
N ALA A 510 1.58 61.94 -27.57
CA ALA A 510 1.36 63.22 -28.24
C ALA A 510 -0.12 63.52 -28.58
N SER A 511 -0.96 62.48 -28.63
CA SER A 511 -2.39 62.56 -28.95
C SER A 511 -3.24 61.77 -27.95
N ALA A 512 -4.50 62.13 -27.84
CA ALA A 512 -5.47 61.39 -27.06
C ALA A 512 -5.87 60.06 -27.71
N GLY A 513 -6.21 59.11 -26.86
CA GLY A 513 -6.70 57.80 -27.25
C GLY A 513 -6.56 56.81 -26.08
N THR A 514 -7.15 55.64 -26.24
CA THR A 514 -6.80 54.50 -25.40
C THR A 514 -5.70 53.72 -26.10
N PHE A 515 -4.51 53.71 -25.49
CA PHE A 515 -3.33 53.02 -25.99
C PHE A 515 -3.13 51.71 -25.24
N THR A 516 -2.97 50.60 -25.95
CA THR A 516 -2.63 49.31 -25.32
C THR A 516 -1.13 49.22 -25.17
N VAL A 517 -0.66 49.35 -23.93
CA VAL A 517 0.75 49.19 -23.59
C VAL A 517 1.04 47.70 -23.39
N VAL A 518 2.02 47.18 -24.12
CA VAL A 518 2.45 45.78 -24.01
C VAL A 518 3.89 45.71 -23.53
N LEU A 519 4.08 45.08 -22.38
CA LEU A 519 5.37 44.59 -21.92
C LEU A 519 5.64 43.22 -22.54
N THR A 520 6.81 43.04 -23.13
CA THR A 520 7.36 41.74 -23.54
C THR A 520 8.63 41.47 -22.73
N VAL A 521 8.62 40.39 -21.93
CA VAL A 521 9.80 39.88 -21.23
C VAL A 521 10.29 38.64 -21.94
N ARG A 522 11.59 38.54 -22.17
CA ARG A 522 12.24 37.29 -22.61
C ARG A 522 13.26 36.86 -21.57
N ASP A 523 13.32 35.56 -21.31
CA ASP A 523 14.36 34.96 -20.48
C ASP A 523 15.60 34.60 -21.32
N ASN A 524 16.63 34.08 -20.65
CA ASN A 524 17.88 33.61 -21.25
C ASN A 524 17.90 32.06 -21.37
N GLY A 525 16.72 31.43 -21.43
CA GLY A 525 16.57 29.98 -21.53
C GLY A 525 16.79 29.45 -22.95
N SER A 526 16.89 28.13 -23.08
CA SER A 526 16.87 27.43 -24.37
C SER A 526 15.96 26.19 -24.26
N PRO A 527 14.75 26.19 -24.85
CA PRO A 527 14.16 27.29 -25.65
C PRO A 527 13.89 28.56 -24.81
N GLN A 528 14.11 29.73 -25.42
CA GLN A 528 13.84 31.02 -24.79
C GLN A 528 12.34 31.18 -24.54
N GLN A 529 11.97 31.43 -23.28
CA GLN A 529 10.61 31.78 -22.91
C GLN A 529 10.36 33.27 -23.18
N THR A 530 9.15 33.56 -23.67
CA THR A 530 8.66 34.93 -23.86
C THR A 530 7.32 35.06 -23.17
N ALA A 531 7.18 36.07 -22.30
CA ALA A 531 5.96 36.37 -21.58
C ALA A 531 5.53 37.80 -21.87
N THR A 532 4.26 38.00 -22.20
CA THR A 532 3.70 39.31 -22.49
C THR A 532 2.65 39.71 -21.46
N SER A 533 2.66 40.97 -21.06
CA SER A 533 1.63 41.59 -20.24
C SER A 533 1.08 42.79 -20.98
N GLN A 534 -0.24 43.02 -20.95
CA GLN A 534 -0.84 44.18 -21.62
C GLN A 534 -1.84 44.88 -20.71
N GLN A 535 -1.86 46.21 -20.75
CA GLN A 535 -2.85 47.04 -20.06
C GLN A 535 -3.24 48.22 -20.96
N SER A 536 -4.52 48.61 -20.92
CA SER A 536 -5.03 49.78 -21.64
C SER A 536 -4.82 51.05 -20.82
N LEU A 537 -4.18 52.05 -21.44
CA LEU A 537 -3.94 53.37 -20.90
C LEU A 537 -4.75 54.41 -21.68
N THR A 538 -5.75 55.02 -21.05
CA THR A 538 -6.52 56.10 -21.67
C THR A 538 -5.85 57.44 -21.41
N VAL A 539 -5.33 58.04 -22.47
CA VAL A 539 -4.79 59.41 -22.50
C VAL A 539 -5.88 60.33 -23.06
N THR A 540 -6.20 61.41 -22.36
CA THR A 540 -7.20 62.38 -22.84
C THR A 540 -6.57 63.65 -23.42
N ASN A 541 -7.19 64.17 -24.48
CA ASN A 541 -6.91 65.50 -25.02
C ASN A 541 -7.61 66.49 -24.09
N PRO A 542 -7.01 67.66 -23.78
CA PRO A 542 -7.80 68.78 -23.31
C PRO A 542 -8.82 69.15 -24.40
N PRO A 543 -10.15 69.06 -24.16
CA PRO A 543 -11.13 69.35 -25.19
C PRO A 543 -11.17 70.86 -25.48
N PRO A 544 -11.28 71.30 -26.76
CA PRO A 544 -11.71 72.64 -27.11
C PRO A 544 -13.25 72.67 -27.11
N PRO A 545 -13.93 73.31 -26.14
CA PRO A 545 -15.38 73.18 -26.03
C PRO A 545 -16.14 74.02 -27.07
N ALA A 546 -17.42 73.71 -27.29
CA ALA A 546 -18.37 74.69 -27.82
C ALA A 546 -18.53 75.81 -26.79
N LEU A 547 -18.75 77.07 -27.19
CA LEU A 547 -18.98 78.15 -26.22
C LEU A 547 -20.22 77.81 -25.39
N THR A 548 -19.98 77.43 -24.14
CA THR A 548 -20.99 77.18 -23.12
C THR A 548 -20.82 78.24 -22.04
N ALA A 549 -21.84 79.06 -21.85
CA ALA A 549 -22.02 79.79 -20.62
C ALA A 549 -22.60 78.84 -19.57
N SER A 550 -22.06 78.87 -18.36
CA SER A 550 -22.71 78.34 -17.17
C SER A 550 -22.34 79.23 -15.99
N PHE A 551 -23.17 79.26 -14.97
CA PHE A 551 -22.80 79.94 -13.73
C PHE A 551 -23.18 79.14 -12.51
N THR A 552 -22.40 79.33 -11.46
CA THR A 552 -22.80 79.00 -10.10
C THR A 552 -23.10 80.30 -9.36
N PHE A 553 -23.98 80.21 -8.37
CA PHE A 553 -24.23 81.30 -7.43
C PHE A 553 -24.15 80.73 -6.01
N SER A 554 -23.53 81.50 -5.11
CA SER A 554 -23.37 81.11 -3.71
C SER A 554 -23.83 82.23 -2.79
N PRO A 555 -24.64 81.94 -1.75
CA PRO A 555 -25.21 80.62 -1.44
C PRO A 555 -26.36 80.23 -2.38
N THR A 556 -26.67 78.93 -2.46
CA THR A 556 -27.72 78.37 -3.36
C THR A 556 -29.15 78.64 -2.90
N SER A 557 -29.36 79.02 -1.64
CA SER A 557 -30.63 79.46 -1.08
C SER A 557 -30.44 80.83 -0.41
N PRO A 558 -30.28 81.90 -1.20
CA PRO A 558 -29.93 83.21 -0.65
C PRO A 558 -31.10 83.85 0.08
N GLN A 559 -30.78 84.71 1.05
CA GLN A 559 -31.77 85.43 1.84
C GLN A 559 -31.77 86.92 1.52
N VAL A 560 -32.86 87.61 1.87
CA VAL A 560 -33.01 89.07 1.64
C VAL A 560 -31.82 89.83 2.23
N GLY A 561 -31.22 90.72 1.43
CA GLY A 561 -30.05 91.52 1.79
C GLY A 561 -28.71 90.77 1.76
N GLN A 562 -28.70 89.45 1.54
CA GLN A 562 -27.47 88.67 1.44
C GLN A 562 -26.78 88.93 0.09
N THR A 563 -25.47 89.18 0.14
CA THR A 563 -24.64 89.27 -1.06
C THR A 563 -24.46 87.89 -1.67
N VAL A 564 -25.09 87.67 -2.83
CA VAL A 564 -24.96 86.46 -3.64
C VAL A 564 -23.79 86.65 -4.59
N SER A 565 -22.83 85.74 -4.55
CA SER A 565 -21.67 85.75 -5.45
C SER A 565 -21.97 84.86 -6.66
N PHE A 566 -22.08 85.48 -7.83
CA PHE A 566 -22.27 84.81 -9.12
C PHE A 566 -20.92 84.64 -9.81
N THR A 567 -20.55 83.41 -10.14
CA THR A 567 -19.32 83.14 -10.90
C THR A 567 -19.69 82.44 -12.18
N GLY A 568 -19.42 83.12 -13.29
CA GLY A 568 -19.69 82.69 -14.65
C GLY A 568 -18.47 81.99 -15.21
N SER A 569 -18.63 80.73 -15.56
CA SER A 569 -17.68 79.98 -16.35
C SER A 569 -18.06 80.05 -17.83
N ALA A 570 -17.12 80.51 -18.64
CA ALA A 570 -17.11 80.27 -20.07
C ALA A 570 -16.18 79.09 -20.34
N SER A 571 -16.68 78.09 -21.05
CA SER A 571 -15.85 77.03 -21.63
C SER A 571 -16.11 77.04 -23.13
N GLY A 572 -15.06 76.92 -23.95
CA GLY A 572 -15.21 76.86 -25.41
C GLY A 572 -15.39 78.18 -26.12
N GLY A 573 -15.35 78.13 -27.45
CA GLY A 573 -15.19 79.32 -28.28
C GLY A 573 -13.76 79.88 -28.24
N THR A 574 -13.63 81.14 -28.66
CA THR A 574 -12.34 81.82 -28.86
C THR A 574 -12.09 82.86 -27.77
N GLN A 575 -11.01 82.70 -27.00
CA GLN A 575 -10.63 83.70 -25.98
C GLN A 575 -10.11 85.01 -26.60
N PRO A 576 -10.25 86.17 -25.92
CA PRO A 576 -10.88 86.38 -24.61
C PRO A 576 -12.41 86.33 -24.64
N TYR A 577 -13.02 85.99 -23.50
CA TYR A 577 -14.47 86.03 -23.31
C TYR A 577 -14.91 87.33 -22.60
N THR A 578 -16.07 87.84 -22.97
CA THR A 578 -16.78 88.91 -22.26
C THR A 578 -18.04 88.33 -21.61
N TYR A 579 -18.36 88.82 -20.41
CA TYR A 579 -19.46 88.30 -19.57
C TYR A 579 -20.39 89.45 -19.19
N SER A 580 -21.69 89.27 -19.40
CA SER A 580 -22.74 90.20 -19.00
C SER A 580 -23.86 89.48 -18.25
N TRP A 581 -24.42 90.15 -17.25
CA TRP A 581 -25.38 89.57 -16.32
C TRP A 581 -26.61 90.45 -16.18
N THR A 582 -27.79 89.82 -16.08
CA THR A 582 -29.02 90.45 -15.61
C THR A 582 -29.59 89.63 -14.45
N PHE A 583 -29.87 90.26 -13.31
CA PHE A 583 -30.27 89.55 -12.08
C PHE A 583 -31.78 89.38 -11.91
N GLY A 584 -32.60 89.91 -12.81
CA GLY A 584 -34.07 89.77 -12.76
C GLY A 584 -34.80 90.78 -11.88
N ASP A 585 -34.07 91.70 -11.22
CA ASP A 585 -34.60 92.79 -10.38
C ASP A 585 -34.17 94.19 -10.86
N SER A 586 -33.90 94.31 -12.16
CA SER A 586 -33.22 95.44 -12.85
C SER A 586 -31.71 95.61 -12.56
N GLY A 587 -31.12 94.83 -11.66
CA GLY A 587 -29.66 94.76 -11.49
C GLY A 587 -28.95 94.15 -12.70
N THR A 588 -27.77 94.69 -13.03
CA THR A 588 -26.89 94.19 -14.10
C THR A 588 -25.43 94.11 -13.63
N GLY A 589 -24.65 93.19 -14.19
CA GLY A 589 -23.22 93.05 -13.90
C GLY A 589 -22.38 92.72 -15.13
N SER A 590 -21.06 92.86 -15.01
CA SER A 590 -20.09 92.49 -16.06
C SER A 590 -18.81 91.90 -15.46
N GLY A 591 -18.19 90.97 -16.18
CA GLY A 591 -17.02 90.21 -15.72
C GLY A 591 -17.36 88.77 -15.29
N SER A 592 -16.34 87.91 -15.20
CA SER A 592 -16.51 86.47 -14.92
C SER A 592 -16.93 86.15 -13.48
N SER A 593 -16.80 87.09 -12.55
CA SER A 593 -17.38 86.98 -11.21
C SER A 593 -17.94 88.34 -10.80
N VAL A 594 -19.16 88.33 -10.28
CA VAL A 594 -19.93 89.52 -9.89
C VAL A 594 -20.73 89.20 -8.63
N THR A 595 -21.00 90.22 -7.82
CA THR A 595 -21.86 90.09 -6.64
C THR A 595 -23.13 90.91 -6.81
N HIS A 596 -24.24 90.41 -6.28
CA HIS A 596 -25.52 91.11 -6.27
C HIS A 596 -26.32 90.77 -5.01
N SER A 597 -27.16 91.68 -4.52
CA SER A 597 -27.94 91.47 -3.29
C SER A 597 -29.39 91.91 -3.48
N TYR A 598 -30.30 90.95 -3.32
CA TYR A 598 -31.73 91.15 -3.54
C TYR A 598 -32.38 91.75 -2.28
N GLN A 599 -33.06 92.89 -2.44
CA GLN A 599 -33.63 93.66 -1.33
C GLN A 599 -35.04 93.21 -0.90
N ALA A 600 -35.60 92.20 -1.58
CA ALA A 600 -36.89 91.58 -1.23
C ALA A 600 -36.85 90.07 -1.49
N ALA A 601 -37.76 89.34 -0.84
CA ALA A 601 -37.95 87.92 -1.11
C ALA A 601 -38.78 87.74 -2.39
N GLY A 602 -38.43 86.72 -3.20
CA GLY A 602 -39.01 86.49 -4.51
C GLY A 602 -38.19 85.47 -5.30
N SER A 603 -38.67 85.11 -6.50
CA SER A 603 -37.89 84.29 -7.44
C SER A 603 -37.43 85.17 -8.59
N TYR A 604 -36.13 85.29 -8.77
CA TYR A 604 -35.49 86.20 -9.71
C TYR A 604 -34.80 85.42 -10.82
N THR A 605 -35.12 85.70 -12.08
CA THR A 605 -34.50 85.03 -13.23
C THR A 605 -33.17 85.66 -13.56
N VAL A 606 -32.08 84.97 -13.20
CA VAL A 606 -30.71 85.40 -13.49
C VAL A 606 -30.26 84.84 -14.82
N VAL A 607 -29.75 85.70 -15.70
CA VAL A 607 -29.19 85.34 -17.00
C VAL A 607 -27.73 85.77 -17.05
N LEU A 608 -26.83 84.81 -17.28
CA LEU A 608 -25.47 85.07 -17.77
C LEU A 608 -25.49 84.97 -19.28
N THR A 609 -24.93 85.98 -19.97
CA THR A 609 -24.53 85.87 -21.37
C THR A 609 -23.01 85.99 -21.45
N VAL A 610 -22.39 85.05 -22.16
CA VAL A 610 -20.97 85.08 -22.51
C VAL A 610 -20.85 85.29 -24.01
N THR A 611 -19.98 86.21 -24.42
CA THR A 611 -19.60 86.39 -25.83
C THR A 611 -18.11 86.13 -25.98
N ASP A 612 -17.72 85.33 -26.97
CA ASP A 612 -16.32 85.05 -27.30
C ASP A 612 -15.71 86.07 -28.27
N ALA A 613 -14.41 86.02 -28.48
CA ALA A 613 -13.69 86.93 -29.37
C ALA A 613 -14.02 86.75 -30.87
N ALA A 614 -14.70 85.66 -31.24
CA ALA A 614 -15.24 85.43 -32.59
C ALA A 614 -16.69 85.94 -32.72
N GLY A 615 -17.27 86.53 -31.66
CA GLY A 615 -18.63 87.05 -31.64
C GLY A 615 -19.71 86.00 -31.39
N GLN A 616 -19.34 84.76 -31.06
CA GLN A 616 -20.29 83.73 -30.67
C GLN A 616 -20.84 84.05 -29.28
N THR A 617 -22.15 83.90 -29.09
CA THR A 617 -22.82 84.14 -27.79
C THR A 617 -23.39 82.85 -27.23
N ALA A 618 -23.21 82.61 -25.94
CA ALA A 618 -23.89 81.56 -25.19
C ALA A 618 -24.53 82.14 -23.94
N SER A 619 -25.75 81.70 -23.61
CA SER A 619 -26.49 82.16 -22.43
C SER A 619 -26.87 81.02 -21.51
N SER A 620 -26.76 81.26 -20.20
CA SER A 620 -27.24 80.37 -19.15
C SER A 620 -28.27 81.13 -18.30
N THR A 621 -29.40 80.51 -18.02
CA THR A 621 -30.50 81.09 -17.23
C THR A 621 -30.84 80.19 -16.06
N GLN A 622 -30.90 80.75 -14.84
CA GLN A 622 -31.35 80.03 -13.65
C GLN A 622 -32.25 80.94 -12.79
N ALA A 623 -33.26 80.36 -12.14
CA ALA A 623 -34.05 81.07 -11.15
C ALA A 623 -33.35 81.06 -9.78
N VAL A 624 -33.13 82.24 -9.20
CA VAL A 624 -32.63 82.42 -7.85
C VAL A 624 -33.81 82.78 -6.96
N THR A 625 -34.27 81.81 -6.16
CA THR A 625 -35.32 82.04 -5.18
C THR A 625 -34.70 82.57 -3.89
N VAL A 626 -34.92 83.86 -3.64
CA VAL A 626 -34.52 84.56 -2.42
C VAL A 626 -35.65 84.41 -1.41
N SER A 627 -35.39 83.72 -0.31
CA SER A 627 -36.37 83.61 0.77
C SER A 627 -36.17 84.72 1.81
N ASN A 628 -37.22 85.04 2.56
CA ASN A 628 -36.98 85.59 3.90
C ASN A 628 -36.18 84.56 4.71
N PRO A 629 -35.36 84.98 5.69
CA PRO A 629 -34.81 84.05 6.67
C PRO A 629 -35.95 83.25 7.32
N PRO A 630 -35.96 81.91 7.25
CA PRO A 630 -36.80 81.16 8.17
C PRO A 630 -36.28 81.43 9.59
N PRO A 631 -37.15 81.71 10.58
CA PRO A 631 -36.71 81.81 11.97
C PRO A 631 -35.93 80.53 12.32
N PRO A 632 -34.71 80.63 12.89
CA PRO A 632 -33.96 79.44 13.29
C PRO A 632 -34.83 78.59 14.22
N THR A 633 -34.90 77.28 14.02
CA THR A 633 -35.72 76.41 14.87
C THR A 633 -35.19 76.41 16.30
N LEU A 634 -35.99 76.82 17.28
CA LEU A 634 -35.59 76.78 18.68
C LEU A 634 -35.37 75.33 19.12
N THR A 635 -34.21 75.07 19.73
CA THR A 635 -33.86 73.79 20.35
C THR A 635 -33.50 74.01 21.80
N ALA A 636 -33.82 73.01 22.64
CA ALA A 636 -33.52 73.01 24.06
C ALA A 636 -32.73 71.74 24.42
N SER A 637 -31.73 71.87 25.27
CA SER A 637 -30.99 70.75 25.86
C SER A 637 -30.46 71.16 27.23
N PHE A 638 -30.07 70.20 28.07
CA PHE A 638 -29.38 70.51 29.31
C PHE A 638 -28.36 69.45 29.71
N THR A 639 -27.44 69.87 30.57
CA THR A 639 -26.56 68.98 31.35
C THR A 639 -26.83 69.18 32.83
N TYR A 640 -26.51 68.17 33.64
CA TYR A 640 -26.57 68.25 35.09
C TYR A 640 -25.31 67.68 35.73
N ASN A 641 -24.92 68.21 36.89
CA ASN A 641 -23.73 67.80 37.65
C ASN A 641 -24.04 67.84 39.16
N PRO A 642 -23.74 66.78 39.94
CA PRO A 642 -23.09 65.53 39.53
C PRO A 642 -24.02 64.58 38.76
N SER A 643 -23.44 63.67 37.97
CA SER A 643 -24.15 62.68 37.15
C SER A 643 -24.82 61.56 37.98
N SER A 644 -24.36 61.36 39.22
CA SER A 644 -24.94 60.43 40.20
C SER A 644 -25.16 61.18 41.52
N PRO A 645 -26.19 62.05 41.59
CA PRO A 645 -26.42 62.90 42.74
C PRO A 645 -26.92 62.13 43.96
N LEU A 646 -26.60 62.67 45.12
CA LEU A 646 -26.98 62.09 46.40
C LEU A 646 -28.13 62.85 47.05
N VAL A 647 -28.87 62.18 47.94
CA VAL A 647 -29.89 62.85 48.77
C VAL A 647 -29.24 64.01 49.54
N GLY A 648 -29.84 65.20 49.43
CA GLY A 648 -29.30 66.42 50.04
C GLY A 648 -28.13 67.06 49.28
N GLN A 649 -27.65 66.49 48.18
CA GLN A 649 -26.62 67.09 47.33
C GLN A 649 -27.23 68.04 46.30
N GLN A 650 -26.67 69.24 46.21
CA GLN A 650 -27.07 70.26 45.23
C GLN A 650 -26.64 69.83 43.82
N VAL A 651 -27.62 69.66 42.93
CA VAL A 651 -27.44 69.33 41.53
C VAL A 651 -27.54 70.60 40.71
N THR A 652 -26.50 70.92 39.94
CA THR A 652 -26.49 72.09 39.04
C THR A 652 -26.96 71.68 37.66
N PHE A 653 -27.97 72.38 37.15
CA PHE A 653 -28.58 72.20 35.83
C PHE A 653 -28.21 73.37 34.94
N ASN A 654 -27.63 73.10 33.77
CA ASN A 654 -27.26 74.12 32.79
C ASN A 654 -28.04 73.86 31.50
N ALA A 655 -28.95 74.76 31.16
CA ALA A 655 -29.65 74.75 29.89
C ALA A 655 -28.77 75.33 28.79
N SER A 656 -28.87 74.72 27.61
CA SER A 656 -28.42 75.30 26.35
C SER A 656 -29.63 75.42 25.42
N ALA A 657 -29.81 76.63 24.89
CA ALA A 657 -30.81 76.95 23.88
C ALA A 657 -30.09 77.46 22.63
N SER A 658 -30.45 76.91 21.47
CA SER A 658 -29.91 77.37 20.18
C SER A 658 -30.99 77.39 19.11
N GLY A 659 -30.89 78.34 18.18
CA GLY A 659 -32.00 78.75 17.34
C GLY A 659 -33.07 79.54 18.10
N GLY A 660 -34.13 79.96 17.41
CA GLY A 660 -35.09 80.95 17.88
C GLY A 660 -34.56 82.39 17.85
N THR A 661 -35.39 83.31 18.35
CA THR A 661 -35.05 84.73 18.56
C THR A 661 -34.73 84.99 20.03
N ALA A 662 -33.51 85.42 20.35
CA ALA A 662 -33.15 85.82 21.71
C ALA A 662 -33.79 87.18 22.10
N PRO A 663 -34.12 87.41 23.39
CA PRO A 663 -33.81 86.60 24.57
C PRO A 663 -34.68 85.36 24.73
N TYR A 664 -34.08 84.30 25.30
CA TYR A 664 -34.80 83.08 25.68
C TYR A 664 -35.31 83.15 27.12
N SER A 665 -36.46 82.54 27.38
CA SER A 665 -36.95 82.25 28.73
C SER A 665 -36.84 80.75 29.01
N PHE A 666 -36.35 80.40 30.20
CA PHE A 666 -36.08 79.02 30.63
C PHE A 666 -36.92 78.69 31.86
N SER A 667 -37.68 77.61 31.81
CA SER A 667 -38.41 77.05 32.95
C SER A 667 -38.10 75.56 33.13
N TRP A 668 -38.01 75.13 34.38
CA TRP A 668 -37.62 73.78 34.78
C TRP A 668 -38.72 73.17 35.66
N ASN A 669 -38.97 71.88 35.47
CA ASN A 669 -39.68 71.02 36.41
C ASN A 669 -38.70 69.90 36.81
N PHE A 670 -38.42 69.74 38.09
CA PHE A 670 -37.42 68.77 38.56
C PHE A 670 -37.99 67.36 38.79
N GLY A 671 -39.28 67.13 38.55
CA GLY A 671 -39.91 65.82 38.64
C GLY A 671 -40.30 65.38 40.07
N ASP A 672 -39.99 66.19 41.08
CA ASP A 672 -40.38 66.00 42.48
C ASP A 672 -41.51 66.96 42.94
N GLY A 673 -42.12 67.67 41.99
CA GLY A 673 -43.14 68.70 42.23
C GLY A 673 -42.58 70.12 42.36
N THR A 674 -41.25 70.30 42.39
CA THR A 674 -40.61 71.62 42.40
C THR A 674 -40.27 72.12 41.00
N THR A 675 -40.06 73.43 40.87
CA THR A 675 -39.76 74.11 39.60
C THR A 675 -38.65 75.14 39.76
N GLY A 676 -38.01 75.51 38.64
CA GLY A 676 -36.94 76.51 38.59
C GLY A 676 -37.02 77.36 37.32
N THR A 677 -36.21 78.42 37.26
CA THR A 677 -36.09 79.30 36.08
C THR A 677 -34.64 79.72 35.85
N GLY A 678 -34.35 80.23 34.65
CA GLY A 678 -33.01 80.70 34.25
C GLY A 678 -32.18 79.65 33.49
N SER A 679 -31.15 80.12 32.78
CA SER A 679 -30.28 79.27 31.94
C SER A 679 -29.34 78.37 32.76
N SER A 680 -29.06 78.72 34.00
CA SER A 680 -28.42 77.86 34.99
C SER A 680 -29.21 77.94 36.28
N THR A 681 -29.50 76.78 36.88
CA THR A 681 -30.26 76.67 38.11
C THR A 681 -29.74 75.50 38.93
N THR A 682 -30.02 75.46 40.23
CA THR A 682 -29.61 74.35 41.10
C THR A 682 -30.80 73.82 41.86
N HIS A 683 -30.88 72.51 42.02
CA HIS A 683 -31.92 71.85 42.81
C HIS A 683 -31.34 70.77 43.70
N THR A 684 -31.96 70.54 44.86
CA THR A 684 -31.53 69.56 45.85
C THR A 684 -32.68 68.63 46.18
N TYR A 685 -32.54 67.35 45.83
CA TYR A 685 -33.55 66.34 46.09
C TYR A 685 -33.48 65.86 47.55
N SER A 686 -34.63 65.89 48.23
CA SER A 686 -34.77 65.56 49.66
C SER A 686 -34.98 64.06 49.94
N SER A 687 -35.20 63.25 48.90
CA SER A 687 -35.39 61.80 48.98
C SER A 687 -34.63 61.07 47.86
N ALA A 688 -34.32 59.80 48.08
CA ALA A 688 -33.78 58.93 47.05
C ALA A 688 -34.91 58.47 46.11
N GLY A 689 -34.63 58.38 44.81
CA GLY A 689 -35.63 58.08 43.79
C GLY A 689 -35.13 58.40 42.38
N THR A 690 -35.97 58.17 41.38
CA THR A 690 -35.70 58.60 39.99
C THR A 690 -36.70 59.67 39.61
N PHE A 691 -36.19 60.87 39.29
CA PHE A 691 -36.99 62.06 38.98
C PHE A 691 -36.80 62.44 37.51
N THR A 692 -37.91 62.73 36.80
CA THR A 692 -37.84 63.16 35.40
C THR A 692 -37.79 64.67 35.32
N VAL A 693 -36.62 65.21 35.01
CA VAL A 693 -36.40 66.65 34.87
C VAL A 693 -36.78 67.08 33.46
N VAL A 694 -37.61 68.12 33.36
CA VAL A 694 -38.05 68.72 32.09
C VAL A 694 -37.60 70.18 32.05
N LEU A 695 -36.76 70.50 31.08
CA LEU A 695 -36.47 71.86 30.64
C LEU A 695 -37.50 72.26 29.57
N THR A 696 -38.06 73.47 29.68
CA THR A 696 -38.78 74.14 28.59
C THR A 696 -38.15 75.51 28.33
N VAL A 697 -37.91 75.80 27.06
CA VAL A 697 -37.36 77.06 26.58
C VAL A 697 -38.37 77.70 25.63
N LYS A 698 -38.56 79.01 25.75
CA LYS A 698 -39.28 79.81 24.74
C LYS A 698 -38.40 80.93 24.23
N ASP A 699 -38.52 81.23 22.94
CA ASP A 699 -37.87 82.38 22.32
C ASP A 699 -38.74 83.65 22.42
N SER A 700 -38.24 84.78 21.93
CA SER A 700 -38.98 86.04 21.84
C SER A 700 -39.51 86.33 20.43
N GLY A 701 -39.65 85.30 19.60
CA GLY A 701 -40.09 85.42 18.20
C GLY A 701 -41.57 85.72 18.05
N SER A 702 -41.97 86.09 16.82
CA SER A 702 -43.38 86.15 16.41
C SER A 702 -43.52 85.45 15.06
N PRO A 703 -44.09 84.23 14.99
CA PRO A 703 -44.64 83.45 16.11
C PRO A 703 -43.55 83.00 17.12
N GLN A 704 -43.92 82.95 18.40
CA GLN A 704 -43.04 82.46 19.47
C GLN A 704 -42.83 80.95 19.33
N GLN A 705 -41.57 80.52 19.37
CA GLN A 705 -41.19 79.12 19.40
C GLN A 705 -41.06 78.62 20.84
N THR A 706 -41.40 77.35 21.06
CA THR A 706 -41.23 76.64 22.33
C THR A 706 -40.55 75.31 22.05
N ALA A 707 -39.52 74.97 22.83
CA ALA A 707 -38.79 73.71 22.75
C ALA A 707 -38.61 73.13 24.15
N SER A 708 -38.69 71.80 24.27
CA SER A 708 -38.52 71.12 25.56
C SER A 708 -37.52 69.96 25.46
N SER A 709 -36.85 69.68 26.56
CA SER A 709 -35.89 68.58 26.72
C SER A 709 -36.16 67.90 28.06
N GLN A 710 -36.04 66.57 28.12
CA GLN A 710 -36.27 65.81 29.35
C GLN A 710 -35.19 64.74 29.57
N GLN A 711 -34.78 64.55 30.83
CA GLN A 711 -33.85 63.50 31.25
C GLN A 711 -34.26 62.97 32.63
N SER A 712 -34.07 61.67 32.88
CA SER A 712 -34.32 61.07 34.19
C SER A 712 -33.04 61.06 35.03
N ILE A 713 -33.16 61.48 36.30
CA ILE A 713 -32.06 61.57 37.26
C ILE A 713 -32.36 60.66 38.43
N THR A 714 -31.49 59.68 38.67
CA THR A 714 -31.56 58.83 39.86
C THR A 714 -30.71 59.42 40.98
N VAL A 715 -31.38 59.79 42.07
CA VAL A 715 -30.78 60.29 43.32
C VAL A 715 -30.66 59.12 44.28
N THR A 716 -29.47 58.89 44.83
CA THR A 716 -29.19 57.77 45.74
C THR A 716 -28.83 58.26 47.14
N SER A 717 -29.12 57.47 48.18
CA SER A 717 -28.59 57.74 49.52
C SER A 717 -27.12 57.33 49.61
N GLN A 718 -26.28 58.14 50.26
CA GLN A 718 -24.94 57.72 50.68
C GLN A 718 -25.00 57.06 52.08
N PRO A 719 -24.12 56.08 52.39
CA PRO A 719 -23.21 55.39 51.47
C PRO A 719 -23.93 54.35 50.60
N LEU A 720 -23.37 54.10 49.39
CA LEU A 720 -23.85 53.02 48.52
C LEU A 720 -23.62 51.65 49.20
N PRO A 721 -24.55 50.67 49.09
CA PRO A 721 -24.39 49.35 49.69
C PRO A 721 -23.09 48.66 49.27
N LEU A 722 -22.31 48.17 50.23
CA LEU A 722 -21.14 47.33 49.96
C LEU A 722 -21.60 45.96 49.43
N THR A 723 -21.04 45.51 48.30
CA THR A 723 -21.30 44.21 47.68
C THR A 723 -19.99 43.48 47.39
N VAL A 724 -20.00 42.15 47.54
CA VAL A 724 -18.78 41.33 47.51
C VAL A 724 -19.01 39.98 46.82
N SER A 725 -17.97 39.46 46.18
CA SER A 725 -17.96 38.11 45.58
C SER A 725 -16.54 37.56 45.51
N PHE A 726 -16.39 36.27 45.24
CA PHE A 726 -15.08 35.66 44.98
C PHE A 726 -15.12 34.50 43.98
N ALA A 727 -13.96 34.27 43.37
CA ALA A 727 -13.64 33.06 42.62
C ALA A 727 -12.54 32.27 43.33
N PHE A 728 -12.42 30.98 42.98
CA PHE A 728 -11.33 30.12 43.45
C PHE A 728 -10.85 29.19 42.33
N ASN A 729 -9.58 28.81 42.37
CA ASN A 729 -8.94 27.93 41.40
C ASN A 729 -7.90 27.02 42.08
N PRO A 730 -7.83 25.70 41.77
CA PRO A 730 -8.70 24.96 40.83
C PRO A 730 -10.14 24.80 41.34
N SER A 731 -11.07 24.51 40.43
CA SER A 731 -12.51 24.38 40.72
C SER A 731 -12.89 23.05 41.39
N SER A 732 -12.03 22.03 41.30
CA SER A 732 -12.16 20.73 41.96
C SER A 732 -10.81 20.33 42.57
N PRO A 733 -10.40 20.98 43.68
CA PRO A 733 -9.10 20.73 44.29
C PRO A 733 -8.99 19.32 44.90
N GLU A 734 -7.78 18.76 44.86
CA GLU A 734 -7.45 17.54 45.60
C GLU A 734 -6.91 17.84 47.01
N THR A 735 -6.98 16.88 47.93
CA THR A 735 -6.35 16.97 49.25
C THR A 735 -4.86 17.30 49.12
N GLY A 736 -4.38 18.32 49.83
CA GLY A 736 -3.00 18.80 49.73
C GLY A 736 -2.74 19.77 48.58
N GLN A 737 -3.69 20.02 47.69
CA GLN A 737 -3.55 21.01 46.61
C GLN A 737 -3.81 22.43 47.11
N GLN A 738 -2.97 23.38 46.69
CA GLN A 738 -3.13 24.80 47.00
C GLN A 738 -4.26 25.40 46.15
N VAL A 739 -5.26 25.96 46.81
CA VAL A 739 -6.41 26.66 46.22
C VAL A 739 -6.19 28.16 46.34
N THR A 740 -6.21 28.87 45.22
CA THR A 740 -6.13 30.33 45.19
C THR A 740 -7.53 30.92 45.21
N PHE A 741 -7.77 31.89 46.10
CA PHE A 741 -9.02 32.62 46.26
C PHE A 741 -8.82 34.10 45.92
N THR A 742 -9.72 34.67 45.14
CA THR A 742 -9.63 36.08 44.70
C THR A 742 -10.98 36.79 44.86
N ALA A 743 -10.98 37.86 45.66
CA ALA A 743 -12.15 38.67 45.99
C ALA A 743 -12.35 39.86 45.04
N SER A 744 -13.62 40.21 44.85
CA SER A 744 -14.08 41.45 44.23
C SER A 744 -15.04 42.15 45.18
N ALA A 745 -14.91 43.48 45.31
CA ALA A 745 -15.76 44.31 46.16
C ALA A 745 -16.11 45.63 45.46
N SER A 746 -17.35 46.10 45.60
CA SER A 746 -17.83 47.38 45.06
C SER A 746 -18.92 47.99 45.93
N GLY A 747 -19.11 49.31 45.84
CA GLY A 747 -19.92 50.07 46.80
C GLY A 747 -19.17 50.31 48.11
N GLY A 748 -19.82 50.99 49.07
CA GLY A 748 -19.15 51.47 50.27
C GLY A 748 -18.03 52.49 50.02
N THR A 749 -17.16 52.65 51.02
CA THR A 749 -16.00 53.56 51.01
C THR A 749 -14.69 52.77 50.97
N SER A 750 -13.77 53.12 50.08
CA SER A 750 -12.43 52.49 50.01
C SER A 750 -11.44 53.17 50.98
N PRO A 751 -10.40 52.47 51.48
CA PRO A 751 -9.96 51.11 51.17
C PRO A 751 -10.80 50.01 51.86
N TYR A 752 -10.83 48.82 51.24
CA TYR A 752 -11.52 47.65 51.78
C TYR A 752 -10.61 46.76 52.63
N THR A 753 -11.15 46.16 53.68
CA THR A 753 -10.50 45.12 54.49
C THR A 753 -11.12 43.76 54.19
N PHE A 754 -10.33 42.81 53.68
CA PHE A 754 -10.78 41.47 53.31
C PHE A 754 -10.34 40.43 54.35
N SER A 755 -11.28 39.62 54.85
CA SER A 755 -11.00 38.44 55.67
C SER A 755 -11.74 37.21 55.16
N TRP A 756 -11.11 36.06 55.31
CA TRP A 756 -11.56 34.76 54.81
C TRP A 756 -11.65 33.76 55.95
N ALA A 757 -12.68 32.93 55.94
CA ALA A 757 -12.75 31.69 56.71
C ALA A 757 -12.96 30.54 55.72
N PHE A 758 -12.03 29.58 55.67
CA PHE A 758 -11.99 28.58 54.60
C PHE A 758 -12.90 27.36 54.82
N GLY A 759 -13.61 27.31 55.95
CA GLY A 759 -14.58 26.27 56.30
C GLY A 759 -14.02 25.08 57.10
N ASP A 760 -12.70 25.02 57.30
CA ASP A 760 -11.97 23.98 58.06
C ASP A 760 -11.38 24.50 59.40
N GLY A 761 -11.76 25.71 59.81
CA GLY A 761 -11.23 26.41 60.98
C GLY A 761 -10.04 27.33 60.69
N SER A 762 -9.44 27.26 59.50
CA SER A 762 -8.40 28.20 59.08
C SER A 762 -8.97 29.52 58.53
N THR A 763 -8.15 30.57 58.56
CA THR A 763 -8.51 31.92 58.10
C THR A 763 -7.41 32.55 57.25
N GLY A 764 -7.79 33.55 56.45
CA GLY A 764 -6.88 34.31 55.59
C GLY A 764 -7.27 35.79 55.50
N THR A 765 -6.40 36.61 54.93
CA THR A 765 -6.63 38.05 54.71
C THR A 765 -6.10 38.50 53.35
N GLY A 766 -6.52 39.70 52.93
CA GLY A 766 -6.12 40.28 51.64
C GLY A 766 -7.07 39.95 50.49
N GLN A 767 -6.99 40.74 49.41
CA GLN A 767 -7.90 40.59 48.26
C GLN A 767 -7.68 39.29 47.47
N SER A 768 -6.45 38.77 47.46
CA SER A 768 -6.14 37.43 46.96
C SER A 768 -5.35 36.68 48.02
N THR A 769 -5.68 35.41 48.23
CA THR A 769 -5.08 34.56 49.26
C THR A 769 -5.05 33.11 48.78
N THR A 770 -4.32 32.23 49.47
CA THR A 770 -4.24 30.81 49.12
C THR A 770 -4.44 29.94 50.35
N HIS A 771 -5.12 28.81 50.21
CA HIS A 771 -5.30 27.83 51.28
C HIS A 771 -5.17 26.40 50.76
N THR A 772 -4.77 25.48 51.62
CA THR A 772 -4.58 24.06 51.30
C THR A 772 -5.36 23.21 52.29
N TYR A 773 -6.29 22.41 51.80
CA TYR A 773 -7.11 21.52 52.61
C TYR A 773 -6.38 20.20 52.88
N SER A 774 -6.31 19.81 54.16
CA SER A 774 -5.60 18.61 54.62
C SER A 774 -6.42 17.32 54.61
N SER A 775 -7.72 17.42 54.31
CA SER A 775 -8.66 16.29 54.23
C SER A 775 -9.66 16.51 53.08
N PRO A 776 -10.16 15.43 52.45
CA PRO A 776 -11.26 15.54 51.49
C PRO A 776 -12.57 15.87 52.22
N GLY A 777 -13.47 16.60 51.54
CA GLY A 777 -14.72 17.08 52.11
C GLY A 777 -15.24 18.32 51.39
N THR A 778 -16.42 18.80 51.79
CA THR A 778 -16.99 20.05 51.27
C THR A 778 -16.90 21.14 52.32
N PHE A 779 -16.14 22.20 52.01
CA PHE A 779 -15.85 23.30 52.92
C PHE A 779 -16.56 24.58 52.47
N THR A 780 -17.32 25.21 53.38
CA THR A 780 -18.00 26.47 53.09
C THR A 780 -17.06 27.65 53.30
N VAL A 781 -16.49 28.15 52.21
CA VAL A 781 -15.60 29.32 52.24
C VAL A 781 -16.45 30.59 52.36
N THR A 782 -16.13 31.39 53.37
CA THR A 782 -16.79 32.68 53.64
C THR A 782 -15.79 33.82 53.44
N LEU A 783 -16.05 34.67 52.45
CA LEU A 783 -15.44 35.99 52.33
C LEU A 783 -16.24 36.99 53.16
N THR A 784 -15.56 37.78 53.97
CA THR A 784 -16.10 38.99 54.62
C THR A 784 -15.27 40.18 54.17
N VAL A 785 -15.93 41.26 53.75
CA VAL A 785 -15.25 42.53 53.44
C VAL A 785 -15.89 43.65 54.24
N LYS A 786 -15.06 44.55 54.74
CA LYS A 786 -15.48 45.81 55.35
C LYS A 786 -14.99 47.00 54.55
N ASP A 787 -15.83 48.02 54.46
CA ASP A 787 -15.46 49.32 53.89
C ASP A 787 -14.69 50.19 54.92
N SER A 788 -14.28 51.40 54.55
CA SER A 788 -13.57 52.34 55.43
C SER A 788 -14.46 53.45 56.02
N SER A 789 -15.78 53.33 55.89
CA SER A 789 -16.70 54.37 56.38
C SER A 789 -16.76 54.41 57.90
N SER A 790 -17.14 55.57 58.47
CA SER A 790 -17.30 55.75 59.92
C SER A 790 -18.41 54.87 60.51
N SER A 791 -19.44 54.58 59.73
CA SER A 791 -20.48 53.58 60.01
C SER A 791 -20.22 52.33 59.17
N GLN A 792 -19.10 51.67 59.46
CA GLN A 792 -18.45 50.67 58.61
C GLN A 792 -19.41 49.62 58.03
N GLN A 793 -19.58 49.61 56.71
CA GLN A 793 -20.36 48.59 56.03
C GLN A 793 -19.61 47.26 56.01
N THR A 794 -20.32 46.17 56.26
CA THR A 794 -19.80 44.80 56.18
C THR A 794 -20.66 44.01 55.21
N ALA A 795 -20.03 43.30 54.28
CA ALA A 795 -20.71 42.43 53.32
C ALA A 795 -20.00 41.07 53.28
N THR A 796 -20.76 40.01 53.04
CA THR A 796 -20.27 38.63 53.02
C THR A 796 -20.67 37.92 51.73
N SER A 797 -19.84 36.95 51.32
CA SER A 797 -20.12 36.02 50.23
C SER A 797 -19.69 34.62 50.64
N GLN A 798 -20.47 33.60 50.29
CA GLN A 798 -20.18 32.21 50.63
C GLN A 798 -20.24 31.33 49.39
N ARG A 799 -19.28 30.40 49.26
CA ARG A 799 -19.26 29.35 48.24
C ARG A 799 -18.69 28.06 48.83
N SER A 800 -19.24 26.92 48.44
CA SER A 800 -18.68 25.61 48.79
C SER A 800 -17.48 25.27 47.89
N VAL A 801 -16.43 24.74 48.50
CA VAL A 801 -15.27 24.13 47.83
C VAL A 801 -15.28 22.65 48.17
N THR A 802 -15.46 21.79 47.17
CA THR A 802 -15.40 20.33 47.35
C THR A 802 -13.98 19.86 47.05
N VAL A 803 -13.32 19.33 48.07
CA VAL A 803 -11.98 18.75 48.01
C VAL A 803 -12.10 17.24 47.90
N ILE A 804 -11.47 16.64 46.89
CA ILE A 804 -11.51 15.20 46.66
C ILE A 804 -10.19 14.53 47.08
N SER A 805 -10.24 13.24 47.42
CA SER A 805 -9.03 12.44 47.59
C SER A 805 -8.40 12.15 46.22
N PRO A 806 -7.06 12.20 46.07
CA PRO A 806 -6.38 11.71 44.88
C PRO A 806 -6.78 10.26 44.55
N PRO A 807 -6.88 9.86 43.28
CA PRO A 807 -7.20 8.48 42.91
C PRO A 807 -6.18 7.48 43.47
N PRO A 808 -6.57 6.22 43.73
CA PRO A 808 -5.62 5.18 44.17
C PRO A 808 -4.48 4.98 43.18
N LEU A 809 -3.23 5.02 43.65
CA LEU A 809 -2.07 4.66 42.83
C LEU A 809 -2.12 3.19 42.45
N THR A 810 -1.90 2.90 41.17
CA THR A 810 -1.78 1.55 40.62
C THR A 810 -0.48 1.41 39.84
N ALA A 811 0.08 0.20 39.85
CA ALA A 811 1.33 -0.13 39.18
C ALA A 811 1.18 -1.45 38.40
N SER A 812 1.76 -1.50 37.22
CA SER A 812 1.89 -2.71 36.39
C SER A 812 3.17 -2.61 35.56
N PHE A 813 3.59 -3.71 34.94
CA PHE A 813 4.68 -3.68 33.98
C PHE A 813 4.49 -4.73 32.88
N SER A 814 5.23 -4.54 31.79
CA SER A 814 5.48 -5.57 30.78
C SER A 814 6.99 -5.80 30.66
N PHE A 815 7.36 -6.93 30.07
CA PHE A 815 8.75 -7.23 29.76
C PHE A 815 8.90 -7.91 28.39
N THR A 816 10.03 -7.68 27.74
CA THR A 816 10.34 -8.20 26.40
C THR A 816 11.80 -8.65 26.34
N PRO A 817 12.10 -9.85 25.79
CA PRO A 817 11.16 -10.85 25.27
C PRO A 817 10.39 -11.58 26.39
N SER A 818 9.23 -12.15 26.04
CA SER A 818 8.35 -12.88 26.98
C SER A 818 8.90 -14.25 27.41
N THR A 819 9.76 -14.87 26.60
CA THR A 819 10.49 -16.12 26.92
C THR A 819 11.99 -15.86 26.86
N PRO A 820 12.57 -15.13 27.83
CA PRO A 820 13.97 -14.76 27.80
C PRO A 820 14.88 -15.98 27.99
N GLN A 821 16.06 -15.90 27.37
CA GLN A 821 17.10 -16.92 27.51
C GLN A 821 18.25 -16.46 28.41
N THR A 822 18.98 -17.41 29.00
CA THR A 822 20.17 -17.13 29.81
C THR A 822 21.18 -16.28 29.02
N GLY A 823 21.60 -15.14 29.57
CA GLY A 823 22.48 -14.18 28.91
C GLY A 823 21.79 -13.19 27.97
N GLN A 824 20.47 -13.28 27.79
CA GLN A 824 19.69 -12.33 27.01
C GLN A 824 19.28 -11.11 27.86
N GLN A 825 19.41 -9.91 27.29
CA GLN A 825 18.92 -8.69 27.90
C GLN A 825 17.39 -8.64 27.82
N VAL A 826 16.74 -8.50 28.97
CA VAL A 826 15.29 -8.35 29.13
C VAL A 826 15.00 -6.89 29.44
N THR A 827 14.12 -6.27 28.65
CA THR A 827 13.65 -4.90 28.90
C THR A 827 12.35 -4.94 29.69
N PHE A 828 12.26 -4.17 30.76
CA PHE A 828 11.10 -4.03 31.62
C PHE A 828 10.57 -2.60 31.54
N THR A 829 9.27 -2.44 31.28
CA THR A 829 8.61 -1.14 31.11
C THR A 829 7.48 -1.02 32.12
N SER A 830 7.56 -0.04 33.02
CA SER A 830 6.51 0.22 34.01
C SER A 830 5.35 1.01 33.41
N SER A 831 4.15 0.74 33.90
CA SER A 831 2.97 1.60 33.75
C SER A 831 2.41 1.93 35.13
N ALA A 832 2.10 3.21 35.36
CA ALA A 832 1.57 3.72 36.63
C ALA A 832 0.45 4.73 36.37
N SER A 833 -0.62 4.65 37.14
CA SER A 833 -1.78 5.54 37.03
C SER A 833 -2.48 5.73 38.38
N GLY A 834 -3.13 6.88 38.57
CA GLY A 834 -3.59 7.34 39.87
C GLY A 834 -2.45 7.90 40.74
N GLY A 835 -2.76 8.37 41.94
CA GLY A 835 -1.82 9.10 42.78
C GLY A 835 -1.42 10.47 42.22
N THR A 836 -0.48 11.13 42.89
CA THR A 836 0.03 12.47 42.52
C THR A 836 1.38 12.37 41.79
N SER A 837 1.49 12.92 40.58
CA SER A 837 2.76 12.97 39.83
C SER A 837 3.75 13.99 40.42
N PRO A 838 5.09 13.80 40.33
CA PRO A 838 5.80 12.74 39.62
C PRO A 838 5.94 11.43 40.40
N TYR A 839 6.08 10.32 39.68
CA TYR A 839 6.29 8.99 40.25
C TYR A 839 7.79 8.65 40.41
N THR A 840 8.09 7.79 41.38
CA THR A 840 9.40 7.14 41.54
C THR A 840 9.25 5.63 41.40
N TYR A 841 10.20 5.00 40.70
CA TYR A 841 10.15 3.58 40.31
C TYR A 841 11.36 2.84 40.84
N SER A 842 11.14 1.71 41.54
CA SER A 842 12.19 0.77 41.93
C SER A 842 11.82 -0.66 41.57
N TRP A 843 12.82 -1.43 41.15
CA TRP A 843 12.68 -2.79 40.66
C TRP A 843 13.56 -3.74 41.48
N THR A 844 13.08 -4.95 41.74
CA THR A 844 13.92 -6.10 42.10
C THR A 844 13.66 -7.22 41.11
N PHE A 845 14.72 -7.90 40.65
CA PHE A 845 14.61 -8.85 39.54
C PHE A 845 14.50 -10.33 39.96
N GLY A 846 14.48 -10.62 41.26
CA GLY A 846 14.36 -11.97 41.82
C GLY A 846 15.68 -12.75 41.96
N ASP A 847 16.79 -12.23 41.45
CA ASP A 847 18.14 -12.82 41.52
C ASP A 847 19.09 -12.07 42.48
N GLY A 848 18.56 -11.11 43.25
CA GLY A 848 19.32 -10.24 44.14
C GLY A 848 19.71 -8.88 43.54
N SER A 849 19.50 -8.67 42.23
CA SER A 849 19.73 -7.38 41.59
C SER A 849 18.51 -6.44 41.67
N SER A 850 18.76 -5.14 41.47
CA SER A 850 17.74 -4.08 41.52
C SER A 850 18.08 -2.92 40.57
N ALA A 851 17.07 -2.13 40.21
CA ALA A 851 17.22 -0.95 39.36
C ALA A 851 16.17 0.13 39.69
N THR A 852 16.34 1.33 39.13
CA THR A 852 15.39 2.44 39.22
C THR A 852 15.14 3.07 37.84
N GLY A 853 13.97 3.68 37.65
CA GLY A 853 13.53 4.26 36.39
C GLY A 853 12.29 3.59 35.79
N SER A 854 11.60 4.29 34.89
CA SER A 854 10.34 3.82 34.27
C SER A 854 10.53 2.77 33.17
N THR A 855 11.75 2.64 32.66
CA THR A 855 12.16 1.55 31.77
C THR A 855 13.59 1.16 32.16
N VAL A 856 13.80 -0.14 32.40
CA VAL A 856 15.07 -0.70 32.85
C VAL A 856 15.37 -1.96 32.07
N THR A 857 16.65 -2.34 31.98
CA THR A 857 17.05 -3.62 31.37
C THR A 857 17.83 -4.45 32.36
N HIS A 858 17.60 -5.76 32.36
CA HIS A 858 18.32 -6.72 33.19
C HIS A 858 18.70 -7.97 32.40
N THR A 859 19.77 -8.65 32.81
CA THR A 859 20.27 -9.85 32.13
C THR A 859 20.49 -10.97 33.15
N TYR A 860 19.72 -12.05 33.02
CA TYR A 860 19.83 -13.20 33.90
C TYR A 860 20.97 -14.14 33.47
N THR A 861 21.89 -14.43 34.39
CA THR A 861 23.06 -15.28 34.14
C THR A 861 22.80 -16.78 34.33
N SER A 862 21.62 -17.14 34.83
CA SER A 862 21.17 -18.53 35.04
C SER A 862 19.75 -18.73 34.52
N ALA A 863 19.44 -19.92 34.04
CA ALA A 863 18.06 -20.33 33.80
C ALA A 863 17.33 -20.56 35.14
N GLY A 864 16.04 -20.26 35.18
CA GLY A 864 15.21 -20.32 36.38
C GLY A 864 13.98 -19.41 36.27
N THR A 865 13.09 -19.50 37.26
CA THR A 865 11.95 -18.57 37.37
C THR A 865 12.27 -17.53 38.44
N PHE A 866 12.27 -16.26 38.05
CA PHE A 866 12.62 -15.14 38.91
C PHE A 866 11.39 -14.24 39.12
N THR A 867 11.07 -13.93 40.38
CA THR A 867 9.98 -13.01 40.70
C THR A 867 10.48 -11.57 40.54
N VAL A 868 10.03 -10.89 39.49
CA VAL A 868 10.31 -9.47 39.28
C VAL A 868 9.24 -8.66 39.98
N ALA A 869 9.65 -7.71 40.81
CA ALA A 869 8.77 -6.78 41.50
C ALA A 869 9.05 -5.34 41.07
N LEU A 870 8.02 -4.67 40.57
CA LEU A 870 7.97 -3.22 40.45
C LEU A 870 7.35 -2.63 41.72
N THR A 871 7.95 -1.57 42.25
CA THR A 871 7.31 -0.67 43.24
C THR A 871 7.32 0.75 42.69
N VAL A 872 6.16 1.38 42.71
CA VAL A 872 5.93 2.77 42.33
C VAL A 872 5.49 3.55 43.56
N LYS A 873 6.04 4.74 43.75
CA LYS A 873 5.51 5.71 44.72
C LYS A 873 5.17 7.01 44.03
N ASP A 874 4.11 7.64 44.47
CA ASP A 874 3.70 8.97 44.01
C ASP A 874 4.39 10.09 44.82
N SER A 875 4.11 11.35 44.49
CA SER A 875 4.59 12.54 45.22
C SER A 875 3.57 13.08 46.23
N GLY A 876 2.51 12.32 46.52
CA GLY A 876 1.38 12.75 47.34
C GLY A 876 1.74 12.92 48.81
N SER A 877 0.84 13.58 49.56
CA SER A 877 0.91 13.68 51.02
C SER A 877 -0.47 13.43 51.62
N PRO A 878 -0.78 12.20 52.08
CA PRO A 878 0.13 11.06 52.24
C PRO A 878 0.59 10.45 50.91
N GLN A 879 1.85 9.98 50.87
CA GLN A 879 2.43 9.30 49.71
C GLN A 879 1.79 7.92 49.51
N GLN A 880 1.27 7.68 48.31
CA GLN A 880 0.80 6.37 47.91
C GLN A 880 1.95 5.49 47.40
N THR A 881 1.85 4.19 47.65
CA THR A 881 2.79 3.18 47.14
C THR A 881 1.99 2.03 46.54
N ALA A 882 2.33 1.65 45.31
CA ALA A 882 1.74 0.53 44.60
C ALA A 882 2.84 -0.41 44.12
N SER A 883 2.60 -1.72 44.21
CA SER A 883 3.56 -2.73 43.76
C SER A 883 2.89 -3.73 42.82
N SER A 884 3.67 -4.23 41.86
CA SER A 884 3.26 -5.25 40.92
C SER A 884 4.35 -6.33 40.86
N GLN A 885 3.97 -7.60 40.74
CA GLN A 885 4.91 -8.71 40.65
C GLN A 885 4.54 -9.65 39.51
N GLN A 886 5.53 -10.13 38.76
CA GLN A 886 5.37 -11.15 37.72
C GLN A 886 6.56 -12.11 37.76
N SER A 887 6.30 -13.37 37.43
CA SER A 887 7.33 -14.39 37.29
C SER A 887 7.93 -14.35 35.89
N VAL A 888 9.24 -14.15 35.79
CA VAL A 888 10.00 -14.25 34.54
C VAL A 888 10.72 -15.59 34.50
N THR A 889 10.29 -16.49 33.62
CA THR A 889 10.97 -17.77 33.42
C THR A 889 12.04 -17.65 32.33
N VAL A 890 13.29 -17.69 32.77
CA VAL A 890 14.47 -17.69 31.91
C VAL A 890 14.84 -19.12 31.58
N THR A 891 15.00 -19.42 30.30
CA THR A 891 15.37 -20.76 29.82
C THR A 891 16.80 -20.79 29.30
N ASN A 892 17.45 -21.95 29.31
CA ASN A 892 18.68 -22.10 28.53
C ASN A 892 18.31 -22.09 27.03
N PRO A 893 19.15 -21.52 26.15
CA PRO A 893 18.95 -21.65 24.72
C PRO A 893 18.90 -23.13 24.32
N PRO A 894 17.95 -23.56 23.48
CA PRO A 894 17.88 -24.94 23.02
C PRO A 894 19.13 -25.26 22.17
N PRO A 895 19.66 -26.50 22.25
CA PRO A 895 20.74 -26.93 21.35
C PRO A 895 20.30 -26.75 19.88
N PRO A 896 21.18 -26.32 18.97
CA PRO A 896 20.84 -26.21 17.55
C PRO A 896 20.36 -27.55 16.99
N ALA A 897 19.43 -27.53 16.04
CA ALA A 897 18.90 -28.75 15.43
C ALA A 897 20.02 -29.55 14.73
N LEU A 898 20.17 -30.83 15.07
CA LEU A 898 21.11 -31.72 14.39
C LEU A 898 20.67 -31.96 12.94
N THR A 899 21.60 -31.83 12.02
CA THR A 899 21.42 -32.05 10.58
C THR A 899 22.48 -33.01 10.07
N ALA A 900 22.12 -33.83 9.08
CA ALA A 900 23.00 -34.82 8.46
C ALA A 900 22.94 -34.69 6.93
N SER A 901 24.06 -34.90 6.27
CA SER A 901 24.18 -34.99 4.81
C SER A 901 25.36 -35.89 4.44
N PHE A 902 25.44 -36.32 3.18
CA PHE A 902 26.63 -37.01 2.67
C PHE A 902 26.89 -36.81 1.19
N THR A 903 28.13 -37.08 0.79
CA THR A 903 28.57 -37.23 -0.60
C THR A 903 29.09 -38.65 -0.83
N PHE A 904 29.15 -39.08 -2.08
CA PHE A 904 29.76 -40.34 -2.48
C PHE A 904 30.53 -40.18 -3.80
N SER A 905 31.54 -41.04 -4.01
CA SER A 905 32.36 -41.05 -5.23
C SER A 905 32.85 -42.48 -5.52
N PRO A 906 32.87 -42.94 -6.79
CA PRO A 906 32.45 -42.23 -8.00
C PRO A 906 30.92 -42.11 -8.12
N ALA A 907 30.45 -41.16 -8.94
CA ALA A 907 29.02 -40.86 -9.10
C ALA A 907 28.24 -41.88 -9.96
N SER A 908 28.94 -42.77 -10.67
CA SER A 908 28.32 -43.80 -11.52
C SER A 908 29.13 -45.10 -11.41
N PRO A 909 29.12 -45.75 -10.24
CA PRO A 909 29.93 -46.93 -9.99
C PRO A 909 29.53 -48.10 -10.88
N GLN A 910 30.50 -48.96 -11.20
CA GLN A 910 30.25 -50.26 -11.81
C GLN A 910 30.18 -51.37 -10.76
N VAL A 911 29.61 -52.52 -11.14
CA VAL A 911 29.62 -53.74 -10.30
C VAL A 911 31.04 -54.05 -9.81
N GLY A 912 31.20 -54.29 -8.51
CA GLY A 912 32.48 -54.56 -7.86
C GLY A 912 33.38 -53.34 -7.62
N GLN A 913 33.00 -52.13 -8.05
CA GLN A 913 33.76 -50.91 -7.81
C GLN A 913 33.48 -50.37 -6.40
N THR A 914 34.55 -50.09 -5.63
CA THR A 914 34.44 -49.44 -4.32
C THR A 914 33.98 -48.00 -4.45
N VAL A 915 32.89 -47.67 -3.76
CA VAL A 915 32.33 -46.34 -3.57
C VAL A 915 32.78 -45.83 -2.20
N SER A 916 33.37 -44.63 -2.16
CA SER A 916 33.69 -43.91 -0.94
C SER A 916 32.56 -42.96 -0.56
N PHE A 917 32.18 -42.96 0.71
CA PHE A 917 31.12 -42.16 1.31
C PHE A 917 31.70 -41.23 2.37
N THR A 918 31.25 -39.97 2.36
CA THR A 918 31.65 -38.96 3.35
C THR A 918 30.43 -38.24 3.89
N ALA A 919 30.15 -38.40 5.18
CA ALA A 919 29.09 -37.70 5.88
C ALA A 919 29.55 -36.31 6.36
N SER A 920 28.59 -35.44 6.60
CA SER A 920 28.79 -34.16 7.27
C SER A 920 27.60 -33.89 8.18
N ALA A 921 27.90 -33.47 9.41
CA ALA A 921 26.91 -33.19 10.45
C ALA A 921 27.11 -31.79 11.00
N SER A 922 26.00 -31.11 11.32
CA SER A 922 25.98 -29.75 11.86
C SER A 922 24.83 -29.55 12.83
N GLY A 923 25.01 -28.68 13.82
CA GLY A 923 24.09 -28.55 14.95
C GLY A 923 24.25 -29.69 15.97
N GLY A 924 23.34 -29.78 16.95
CA GLY A 924 23.47 -30.70 18.07
C GLY A 924 24.71 -30.47 18.94
N THR A 925 24.94 -31.39 19.87
CA THR A 925 26.10 -31.41 20.79
C THR A 925 27.17 -32.39 20.30
N GLN A 926 28.42 -31.96 20.17
CA GLN A 926 29.54 -32.85 19.82
C GLN A 926 30.00 -33.69 21.02
N PRO A 927 30.53 -34.91 20.84
CA PRO A 927 30.84 -35.58 19.55
C PRO A 927 29.63 -36.25 18.89
N TYR A 928 29.71 -36.40 17.56
CA TYR A 928 28.71 -37.11 16.76
C TYR A 928 29.06 -38.60 16.59
N THR A 929 28.02 -39.44 16.48
CA THR A 929 28.12 -40.85 16.07
C THR A 929 27.42 -41.07 14.74
N TYR A 930 27.99 -41.91 13.88
CA TYR A 930 27.57 -42.09 12.48
C TYR A 930 27.34 -43.57 12.17
N SER A 931 26.19 -43.91 11.60
CA SER A 931 25.86 -45.25 11.09
C SER A 931 25.24 -45.22 9.70
N TRP A 932 25.75 -46.08 8.82
CA TRP A 932 25.35 -46.20 7.42
C TRP A 932 24.56 -47.48 7.19
N ALA A 933 23.57 -47.43 6.31
CA ALA A 933 22.97 -48.60 5.65
C ALA A 933 23.08 -48.39 4.14
N PHE A 934 23.72 -49.31 3.42
CA PHE A 934 24.08 -49.10 2.00
C PHE A 934 23.01 -49.53 1.00
N GLY A 935 21.84 -50.00 1.48
CA GLY A 935 20.69 -50.36 0.65
C GLY A 935 20.68 -51.80 0.12
N ASP A 936 21.74 -52.57 0.33
CA ASP A 936 21.87 -53.99 -0.06
C ASP A 936 21.89 -54.95 1.14
N GLY A 937 21.57 -54.46 2.34
CA GLY A 937 21.66 -55.18 3.61
C GLY A 937 22.97 -54.99 4.36
N SER A 938 24.00 -54.41 3.75
CA SER A 938 25.25 -54.06 4.44
C SER A 938 25.16 -52.73 5.20
N ILE A 939 26.01 -52.60 6.23
CA ILE A 939 26.07 -51.44 7.13
C ILE A 939 27.51 -50.95 7.32
N GLY A 940 27.67 -49.70 7.75
CA GLY A 940 28.97 -49.10 8.06
C GLY A 940 28.89 -48.11 9.23
N THR A 941 30.03 -47.63 9.70
CA THR A 941 30.12 -46.63 10.79
C THR A 941 31.23 -45.61 10.52
N GLY A 942 31.18 -44.48 11.23
CA GLY A 942 32.16 -43.39 11.10
C GLY A 942 31.76 -42.32 10.07
N ALA A 943 32.43 -41.16 10.15
CA ALA A 943 32.13 -40.01 9.27
C ALA A 943 32.51 -40.28 7.80
N THR A 944 33.39 -41.24 7.54
CA THR A 944 33.67 -41.79 6.21
C THR A 944 33.49 -43.30 6.22
N ALA A 945 33.06 -43.86 5.09
CA ALA A 945 32.92 -45.30 4.90
C ALA A 945 33.16 -45.68 3.44
N THR A 946 33.38 -46.95 3.15
CA THR A 946 33.55 -47.46 1.78
C THR A 946 32.75 -48.74 1.58
N HIS A 947 32.09 -48.89 0.42
CA HIS A 947 31.32 -50.09 0.10
C HIS A 947 31.39 -50.43 -1.40
N ALA A 948 31.28 -51.71 -1.77
CA ALA A 948 31.31 -52.17 -3.16
C ALA A 948 30.10 -53.07 -3.43
N TYR A 949 29.34 -52.76 -4.48
CA TYR A 949 28.08 -53.44 -4.79
C TYR A 949 28.31 -54.64 -5.72
N ALA A 950 27.80 -55.80 -5.31
CA ALA A 950 28.01 -57.07 -6.02
C ALA A 950 27.11 -57.27 -7.26
N THR A 951 26.05 -56.47 -7.42
CA THR A 951 25.15 -56.52 -8.57
C THR A 951 24.83 -55.12 -9.10
N ALA A 952 24.40 -55.04 -10.37
CA ALA A 952 23.90 -53.80 -10.94
C ALA A 952 22.48 -53.54 -10.43
N GLY A 953 22.14 -52.27 -10.16
CA GLY A 953 20.86 -51.91 -9.55
C GLY A 953 20.87 -50.51 -8.92
N SER A 954 19.73 -50.12 -8.34
CA SER A 954 19.59 -48.87 -7.58
C SER A 954 19.50 -49.18 -6.09
N TYR A 955 20.40 -48.60 -5.30
CA TYR A 955 20.50 -48.80 -3.86
C TYR A 955 20.25 -47.50 -3.10
N THR A 956 19.34 -47.51 -2.13
CA THR A 956 19.10 -46.35 -1.26
C THR A 956 20.06 -46.39 -0.07
N VAL A 957 21.05 -45.50 -0.08
CA VAL A 957 21.99 -45.35 1.03
C VAL A 957 21.45 -44.35 2.03
N VAL A 958 21.42 -44.75 3.31
CA VAL A 958 20.95 -43.94 4.44
C VAL A 958 22.11 -43.74 5.42
N ILE A 959 22.39 -42.49 5.79
CA ILE A 959 23.22 -42.13 6.93
C ILE A 959 22.33 -41.68 8.08
N THR A 960 22.60 -42.21 9.28
CA THR A 960 22.04 -41.75 10.55
C THR A 960 23.15 -41.15 11.38
N VAL A 961 22.95 -39.93 11.87
CA VAL A 961 23.85 -39.25 12.80
C VAL A 961 23.13 -39.02 14.11
N LYS A 962 23.81 -39.26 15.23
CA LYS A 962 23.34 -38.85 16.55
C LYS A 962 24.36 -37.95 17.24
N ASP A 963 23.86 -37.00 18.00
CA ASP A 963 24.69 -36.11 18.82
C ASP A 963 24.93 -36.69 20.24
N SER A 964 25.70 -35.99 21.07
CA SER A 964 25.94 -36.34 22.48
C SER A 964 25.01 -35.60 23.46
N GLY A 965 23.92 -35.00 22.95
CA GLY A 965 23.00 -34.18 23.72
C GLY A 965 22.18 -34.99 24.73
N SER A 966 21.56 -34.27 25.68
CA SER A 966 20.52 -34.80 26.55
C SER A 966 19.36 -33.79 26.59
N PRO A 967 18.23 -34.04 25.88
CA PRO A 967 17.95 -35.22 25.07
C PRO A 967 18.87 -35.34 23.83
N GLN A 968 19.17 -36.58 23.44
CA GLN A 968 19.97 -36.89 22.25
C GLN A 968 19.18 -36.61 20.97
N GLN A 969 19.75 -35.82 20.07
CA GLN A 969 19.20 -35.60 18.74
C GLN A 969 19.65 -36.69 17.77
N THR A 970 18.78 -37.02 16.81
CA THR A 970 19.08 -37.95 15.70
C THR A 970 18.64 -37.32 14.39
N ALA A 971 19.53 -37.30 13.40
CA ALA A 971 19.29 -36.79 12.06
C ALA A 971 19.60 -37.87 11.02
N THR A 972 18.82 -37.93 9.94
CA THR A 972 19.01 -38.89 8.85
C THR A 972 19.11 -38.18 7.51
N SER A 973 19.82 -38.79 6.57
CA SER A 973 19.89 -38.35 5.18
C SER A 973 19.96 -39.56 4.27
N GLN A 974 19.32 -39.50 3.10
CA GLN A 974 19.29 -40.61 2.16
C GLN A 974 19.53 -40.16 0.72
N LYS A 975 20.24 -40.98 -0.06
CA LYS A 975 20.43 -40.81 -1.51
C LYS A 975 20.43 -42.17 -2.21
N SER A 976 19.87 -42.22 -3.41
CA SER A 976 19.94 -43.41 -4.26
C SER A 976 21.22 -43.40 -5.09
N ILE A 977 21.85 -44.57 -5.22
CA ILE A 977 23.04 -44.82 -6.05
C ILE A 977 22.70 -45.88 -7.09
N THR A 978 22.95 -45.58 -8.36
CA THR A 978 22.81 -46.54 -9.46
C THR A 978 24.16 -47.16 -9.80
N VAL A 979 24.24 -48.48 -9.69
CA VAL A 979 25.41 -49.30 -10.01
C VAL A 979 25.20 -49.92 -11.40
N ASN A 980 26.12 -49.66 -12.31
CA ASN A 980 26.01 -50.03 -13.72
C ASN A 980 26.73 -51.35 -14.06
N SER A 981 26.21 -52.08 -15.04
CA SER A 981 26.93 -53.19 -15.67
C SER A 981 28.08 -52.68 -16.56
N PRO A 982 29.18 -53.44 -16.74
CA PRO A 982 30.22 -53.10 -17.70
C PRO A 982 29.73 -53.08 -19.16
N PRO A 983 30.35 -52.29 -20.06
CA PRO A 983 30.05 -52.32 -21.49
C PRO A 983 30.41 -53.68 -22.14
N PRO A 984 29.72 -54.09 -23.21
CA PRO A 984 30.03 -55.33 -23.93
C PRO A 984 31.42 -55.26 -24.60
N LEU A 985 32.16 -56.36 -24.55
CA LEU A 985 33.47 -56.49 -25.18
C LEU A 985 33.38 -56.64 -26.72
N SER A 986 34.30 -56.01 -27.43
CA SER A 986 34.47 -56.10 -28.89
C SER A 986 35.95 -56.28 -29.27
N ALA A 987 36.20 -56.89 -30.43
CA ALA A 987 37.55 -57.22 -30.92
C ALA A 987 37.72 -56.86 -32.41
N SER A 988 38.90 -56.35 -32.77
CA SER A 988 39.31 -56.06 -34.15
C SER A 988 40.83 -56.24 -34.33
N PHE A 989 41.33 -56.29 -35.56
CA PHE A 989 42.77 -56.30 -35.82
C PHE A 989 43.17 -55.70 -37.17
N SER A 990 44.46 -55.42 -37.33
CA SER A 990 45.12 -55.07 -38.59
C SER A 990 46.34 -55.96 -38.84
N PHE A 991 46.82 -56.00 -40.08
CA PHE A 991 48.04 -56.73 -40.46
C PHE A 991 48.89 -56.00 -41.50
N SER A 992 50.19 -56.30 -41.56
CA SER A 992 51.14 -55.69 -42.50
C SER A 992 52.31 -56.65 -42.81
N PRO A 993 52.81 -56.74 -44.07
CA PRO A 993 52.32 -56.02 -45.26
C PRO A 993 50.96 -56.53 -45.74
N SER A 994 50.23 -55.69 -46.49
CA SER A 994 48.90 -56.03 -47.02
C SER A 994 48.92 -57.07 -48.16
N SER A 995 50.06 -57.22 -48.85
CA SER A 995 50.31 -58.22 -49.89
C SER A 995 51.55 -59.05 -49.55
N PRO A 996 51.44 -60.01 -48.62
CA PRO A 996 52.57 -60.85 -48.22
C PRO A 996 52.97 -61.87 -49.31
N THR A 997 54.25 -62.21 -49.34
CA THR A 997 54.79 -63.31 -50.17
C THR A 997 55.30 -64.45 -49.30
N ILE A 998 55.41 -65.65 -49.88
CA ILE A 998 55.92 -66.85 -49.20
C ILE A 998 57.25 -66.54 -48.47
N GLY A 999 57.38 -66.97 -47.21
CA GLY A 999 58.63 -66.81 -46.45
C GLY A 999 58.93 -65.38 -45.99
N ARG A 1000 57.94 -64.48 -46.02
CA ARG A 1000 57.97 -63.17 -45.33
C ARG A 1000 57.09 -63.21 -44.09
N SER A 1001 57.56 -62.58 -43.02
CA SER A 1001 56.80 -62.42 -41.78
C SER A 1001 55.74 -61.33 -41.94
N VAL A 1002 54.53 -61.61 -41.47
CA VAL A 1002 53.38 -60.71 -41.44
C VAL A 1002 53.10 -60.37 -39.97
N SER A 1003 53.10 -59.08 -39.65
CA SER A 1003 52.77 -58.57 -38.32
C SER A 1003 51.26 -58.38 -38.19
N PHE A 1004 50.70 -58.77 -37.04
CA PHE A 1004 49.28 -58.63 -36.70
C PHE A 1004 49.14 -57.88 -35.37
N THR A 1005 48.23 -56.90 -35.30
CA THR A 1005 47.97 -56.12 -34.08
C THR A 1005 46.48 -56.12 -33.78
N GLY A 1006 46.11 -56.63 -32.60
CA GLY A 1006 44.74 -56.75 -32.12
C GLY A 1006 44.35 -55.60 -31.20
N GLN A 1007 43.07 -55.21 -31.24
CA GLN A 1007 42.50 -54.13 -30.45
C GLN A 1007 41.22 -54.60 -29.74
N ALA A 1008 41.12 -54.27 -28.45
CA ALA A 1008 39.93 -54.49 -27.62
C ALA A 1008 39.19 -53.16 -27.39
N SER A 1009 37.86 -53.20 -27.33
CA SER A 1009 37.04 -52.06 -26.89
C SER A 1009 35.83 -52.55 -26.11
N GLY A 1010 35.46 -51.85 -25.03
CA GLY A 1010 34.50 -52.34 -24.03
C GLY A 1010 35.09 -53.44 -23.13
N GLY A 1011 34.25 -54.03 -22.27
CA GLY A 1011 34.67 -55.01 -21.28
C GLY A 1011 35.50 -54.46 -20.11
N VAL A 1012 36.07 -55.37 -19.32
CA VAL A 1012 36.85 -55.07 -18.10
C VAL A 1012 38.32 -55.49 -18.28
N SER A 1013 39.24 -54.54 -18.13
CA SER A 1013 40.69 -54.83 -18.23
C SER A 1013 41.20 -55.64 -17.01
N PRO A 1014 42.32 -56.39 -17.12
CA PRO A 1014 43.14 -56.63 -18.32
C PRO A 1014 42.50 -57.60 -19.34
N TYR A 1015 42.95 -57.52 -20.59
CA TYR A 1015 42.51 -58.39 -21.69
C TYR A 1015 43.58 -59.44 -22.03
N SER A 1016 43.13 -60.62 -22.45
CA SER A 1016 43.97 -61.68 -23.04
C SER A 1016 43.65 -61.86 -24.52
N TYR A 1017 44.66 -62.17 -25.33
CA TYR A 1017 44.59 -62.21 -26.81
C TYR A 1017 45.10 -63.55 -27.32
N SER A 1018 44.34 -64.21 -28.20
CA SER A 1018 44.68 -65.49 -28.83
C SER A 1018 44.39 -65.47 -30.33
N TRP A 1019 45.30 -66.03 -31.13
CA TRP A 1019 45.29 -65.98 -32.59
C TRP A 1019 45.35 -67.37 -33.21
N THR A 1020 44.65 -67.55 -34.34
CA THR A 1020 44.83 -68.67 -35.26
C THR A 1020 45.04 -68.12 -36.67
N PHE A 1021 46.01 -68.65 -37.43
CA PHE A 1021 46.40 -68.08 -38.72
C PHE A 1021 45.83 -68.81 -39.95
N GLY A 1022 45.07 -69.90 -39.76
CA GLY A 1022 44.43 -70.64 -40.85
C GLY A 1022 45.32 -71.67 -41.55
N ASP A 1023 46.62 -71.70 -41.28
CA ASP A 1023 47.59 -72.70 -41.75
C ASP A 1023 48.01 -73.73 -40.68
N GLY A 1024 47.36 -73.68 -39.51
CA GLY A 1024 47.70 -74.45 -38.32
C GLY A 1024 48.54 -73.67 -37.28
N GLY A 1025 49.08 -72.51 -37.63
CA GLY A 1025 49.78 -71.63 -36.70
C GLY A 1025 48.85 -70.97 -35.67
N THR A 1026 49.36 -70.76 -34.45
CA THR A 1026 48.69 -70.04 -33.36
C THR A 1026 49.66 -69.09 -32.65
N ALA A 1027 49.13 -68.06 -31.99
CA ALA A 1027 49.93 -67.13 -31.17
C ALA A 1027 49.09 -66.50 -30.05
N SER A 1028 49.75 -65.82 -29.11
CA SER A 1028 49.09 -65.05 -28.04
C SER A 1028 49.80 -63.72 -27.80
N GLY A 1029 49.04 -62.72 -27.37
CA GLY A 1029 49.51 -61.32 -27.19
C GLY A 1029 48.81 -60.32 -28.11
N SER A 1030 48.83 -59.04 -27.75
CA SER A 1030 48.14 -57.96 -28.49
C SER A 1030 48.83 -57.59 -29.81
N SER A 1031 50.09 -57.95 -29.99
CA SER A 1031 50.79 -57.88 -31.28
C SER A 1031 51.66 -59.12 -31.45
N VAL A 1032 51.57 -59.75 -32.62
CA VAL A 1032 52.19 -61.04 -32.95
C VAL A 1032 52.69 -61.01 -34.40
N SER A 1033 53.55 -61.95 -34.79
CA SER A 1033 54.01 -62.07 -36.18
C SER A 1033 53.99 -63.53 -36.64
N HIS A 1034 53.55 -63.79 -37.88
CA HIS A 1034 53.45 -65.13 -38.45
C HIS A 1034 54.03 -65.19 -39.86
N THR A 1035 54.58 -66.34 -40.27
CA THR A 1035 55.22 -66.52 -41.58
C THR A 1035 54.60 -67.70 -42.33
N PHE A 1036 53.89 -67.40 -43.42
CA PHE A 1036 53.26 -68.42 -44.26
C PHE A 1036 54.28 -69.08 -45.19
N GLN A 1037 54.29 -70.41 -45.21
CA GLN A 1037 55.27 -71.23 -45.95
C GLN A 1037 54.81 -71.66 -47.35
N SER A 1038 53.56 -71.39 -47.71
CA SER A 1038 52.97 -71.69 -49.02
C SER A 1038 52.15 -70.50 -49.52
N ALA A 1039 51.95 -70.41 -50.83
CA ALA A 1039 50.97 -69.47 -51.39
C ALA A 1039 49.54 -70.00 -51.17
N GLY A 1040 48.61 -69.09 -50.93
CA GLY A 1040 47.22 -69.42 -50.62
C GLY A 1040 46.48 -68.28 -49.91
N THR A 1041 45.19 -68.48 -49.66
CA THR A 1041 44.37 -67.56 -48.86
C THR A 1041 44.08 -68.21 -47.51
N TYR A 1042 44.44 -67.52 -46.44
CA TYR A 1042 44.38 -68.00 -45.07
C TYR A 1042 43.43 -67.15 -44.22
N THR A 1043 42.52 -67.79 -43.47
CA THR A 1043 41.62 -67.08 -42.54
C THR A 1043 42.32 -66.91 -41.19
N VAL A 1044 42.72 -65.68 -40.89
CA VAL A 1044 43.29 -65.30 -39.59
C VAL A 1044 42.16 -64.88 -38.66
N ALA A 1045 42.12 -65.42 -37.44
CA ALA A 1045 41.14 -65.07 -36.42
C ALA A 1045 41.79 -64.69 -35.09
N LEU A 1046 41.25 -63.65 -34.47
CA LEU A 1046 41.58 -63.13 -33.15
C LEU A 1046 40.42 -63.43 -32.19
N THR A 1047 40.75 -63.92 -31.00
CA THR A 1047 39.86 -63.98 -29.83
C THR A 1047 40.43 -63.11 -28.72
N ILE A 1048 39.61 -62.24 -28.14
CA ILE A 1048 39.95 -61.43 -26.96
C ILE A 1048 39.03 -61.85 -25.82
N THR A 1049 39.58 -62.07 -24.63
CA THR A 1049 38.81 -62.31 -23.40
C THR A 1049 39.16 -61.27 -22.33
N ASP A 1050 38.16 -60.65 -21.72
CA ASP A 1050 38.31 -59.66 -20.65
C ASP A 1050 38.43 -60.30 -19.25
N SER A 1051 38.75 -59.51 -18.22
CA SER A 1051 38.94 -60.02 -16.85
C SER A 1051 37.65 -60.43 -16.14
N ALA A 1052 36.49 -60.06 -16.70
CA ALA A 1052 35.17 -60.51 -16.26
C ALA A 1052 34.69 -61.77 -17.01
N GLY A 1053 35.49 -62.31 -17.94
CA GLY A 1053 35.19 -63.51 -18.70
C GLY A 1053 34.36 -63.30 -19.97
N GLN A 1054 34.11 -62.07 -20.40
CA GLN A 1054 33.49 -61.79 -21.69
C GLN A 1054 34.47 -62.15 -22.83
N VAL A 1055 33.95 -62.70 -23.93
CA VAL A 1055 34.76 -63.14 -25.08
C VAL A 1055 34.26 -62.46 -26.36
N ALA A 1056 35.17 -61.82 -27.09
CA ALA A 1056 34.92 -61.22 -28.39
C ALA A 1056 35.84 -61.82 -29.46
N LYS A 1057 35.38 -61.88 -30.71
CA LYS A 1057 36.10 -62.49 -31.83
C LYS A 1057 36.09 -61.62 -33.08
N SER A 1058 37.14 -61.74 -33.89
CA SER A 1058 37.31 -61.05 -35.18
C SER A 1058 38.06 -61.94 -36.16
N SER A 1059 37.79 -61.84 -37.47
CA SER A 1059 38.48 -62.67 -38.49
C SER A 1059 38.60 -61.95 -39.83
N GLN A 1060 39.74 -62.12 -40.52
CA GLN A 1060 40.01 -61.57 -41.85
C GLN A 1060 40.80 -62.58 -42.70
N THR A 1061 40.68 -62.49 -44.03
CA THR A 1061 41.44 -63.31 -44.98
C THR A 1061 42.75 -62.63 -45.40
N VAL A 1062 43.87 -63.37 -45.35
CA VAL A 1062 45.19 -62.94 -45.81
C VAL A 1062 45.60 -63.79 -47.00
N THR A 1063 45.89 -63.17 -48.15
CA THR A 1063 46.35 -63.88 -49.36
C THR A 1063 47.86 -63.73 -49.53
N VAL A 1064 48.54 -64.86 -49.69
CA VAL A 1064 50.01 -64.96 -49.78
C VAL A 1064 50.39 -65.40 -51.20
N ALA A 1065 51.25 -64.62 -51.86
CA ALA A 1065 51.66 -64.86 -53.25
C ALA A 1065 53.06 -65.50 -53.38
N SER A 1066 53.29 -66.24 -54.47
CA SER A 1066 54.63 -66.72 -54.84
C SER A 1066 55.52 -65.57 -55.37
N PRO A 1067 56.86 -65.65 -55.26
CA PRO A 1067 57.78 -64.64 -55.79
C PRO A 1067 57.66 -64.46 -57.31
N LEU A 1068 57.85 -63.23 -57.81
CA LEU A 1068 57.89 -62.93 -59.24
C LEU A 1068 59.16 -63.52 -59.91
N SER A 1069 59.02 -64.00 -61.13
CA SER A 1069 60.09 -64.57 -61.96
C SER A 1069 59.96 -64.15 -63.42
N ALA A 1070 61.09 -64.09 -64.13
CA ALA A 1070 61.19 -63.68 -65.53
C ALA A 1070 62.07 -64.66 -66.32
N SER A 1071 61.82 -64.81 -67.62
CA SER A 1071 62.67 -65.57 -68.54
C SER A 1071 62.59 -65.06 -69.99
N ILE A 1072 63.64 -65.33 -70.78
CA ILE A 1072 63.82 -64.86 -72.17
C ILE A 1072 63.94 -66.05 -73.11
N SER A 1073 63.36 -65.92 -74.31
CA SER A 1073 63.65 -66.76 -75.48
C SER A 1073 63.86 -65.88 -76.73
N TYR A 1074 64.62 -66.36 -77.73
CA TYR A 1074 64.84 -65.61 -78.97
C TYR A 1074 65.05 -66.48 -80.22
N SER A 1075 64.83 -65.90 -81.40
CA SER A 1075 65.01 -66.56 -82.71
C SER A 1075 65.28 -65.53 -83.83
N PRO A 1076 66.14 -65.81 -84.84
CA PRO A 1076 66.95 -67.03 -85.01
C PRO A 1076 68.13 -67.07 -84.03
N SER A 1077 68.64 -68.28 -83.77
CA SER A 1077 69.77 -68.51 -82.83
C SER A 1077 71.13 -68.02 -83.35
N ASN A 1078 71.27 -67.84 -84.67
CA ASN A 1078 72.47 -67.30 -85.33
C ASN A 1078 72.09 -66.06 -86.16
N PRO A 1079 71.98 -64.86 -85.55
CA PRO A 1079 71.64 -63.65 -86.28
C PRO A 1079 72.78 -63.16 -87.17
N LEU A 1080 72.41 -62.53 -88.28
CA LEU A 1080 73.31 -61.70 -89.08
C LEU A 1080 72.95 -60.22 -88.87
N PRO A 1081 73.91 -59.29 -89.06
CA PRO A 1081 73.66 -57.86 -88.95
C PRO A 1081 72.52 -57.40 -89.85
N LEU A 1082 71.79 -56.39 -89.41
CA LEU A 1082 70.63 -55.78 -90.08
C LEU A 1082 69.43 -56.72 -90.32
N LEU A 1083 69.46 -57.97 -89.84
CA LEU A 1083 68.28 -58.86 -89.82
C LEU A 1083 67.64 -58.91 -88.43
N PRO A 1084 66.30 -58.97 -88.34
CA PRO A 1084 65.60 -58.94 -87.05
C PRO A 1084 65.68 -60.28 -86.31
N VAL A 1085 65.92 -60.17 -85.01
CA VAL A 1085 65.76 -61.22 -84.00
C VAL A 1085 64.50 -60.94 -83.20
N THR A 1086 63.60 -61.92 -83.11
CA THR A 1086 62.44 -61.85 -82.21
C THR A 1086 62.86 -62.31 -80.82
N PHE A 1087 62.67 -61.46 -79.81
CA PHE A 1087 62.78 -61.77 -78.38
C PHE A 1087 61.39 -61.91 -77.77
N THR A 1088 61.18 -62.92 -76.91
CA THR A 1088 59.90 -63.15 -76.23
C THR A 1088 60.13 -63.42 -74.74
N ALA A 1089 59.37 -62.71 -73.91
CA ALA A 1089 59.39 -62.78 -72.46
C ALA A 1089 58.38 -63.80 -71.93
N SER A 1090 58.67 -64.37 -70.77
CA SER A 1090 57.68 -65.08 -69.95
C SER A 1090 57.85 -64.68 -68.48
N ALA A 1091 56.72 -64.58 -67.76
CA ALA A 1091 56.66 -64.14 -66.37
C ALA A 1091 55.73 -65.05 -65.56
N SER A 1092 56.10 -65.34 -64.31
CA SER A 1092 55.25 -66.12 -63.39
C SER A 1092 55.47 -65.74 -61.93
N GLY A 1093 54.46 -65.95 -61.07
CA GLY A 1093 54.45 -65.46 -59.69
C GLY A 1093 54.26 -63.93 -59.61
N GLY A 1094 54.32 -63.36 -58.40
CA GLY A 1094 53.94 -61.96 -58.20
C GLY A 1094 52.44 -61.71 -58.43
N THR A 1095 52.08 -60.45 -58.70
CA THR A 1095 50.68 -60.01 -58.87
C THR A 1095 50.43 -59.45 -60.27
N GLN A 1096 49.54 -60.07 -61.04
CA GLN A 1096 49.18 -59.60 -62.40
C GLN A 1096 48.41 -58.26 -62.38
N PRO A 1097 48.47 -57.44 -63.46
CA PRO A 1097 49.22 -57.65 -64.71
C PRO A 1097 50.73 -57.40 -64.58
N TYR A 1098 51.50 -57.93 -65.55
CA TYR A 1098 52.93 -57.68 -65.67
C TYR A 1098 53.25 -56.65 -66.76
N THR A 1099 54.33 -55.90 -66.58
CA THR A 1099 54.95 -55.03 -67.59
C THR A 1099 56.36 -55.52 -67.92
N TYR A 1100 56.81 -55.30 -69.16
CA TYR A 1100 58.04 -55.88 -69.71
C TYR A 1100 58.90 -54.79 -70.35
N SER A 1101 60.16 -54.69 -69.93
CA SER A 1101 61.17 -53.75 -70.44
C SER A 1101 62.44 -54.49 -70.85
N TRP A 1102 63.03 -54.11 -71.98
CA TRP A 1102 64.18 -54.76 -72.58
C TRP A 1102 65.34 -53.77 -72.78
N ASP A 1103 66.56 -54.22 -72.51
CA ASP A 1103 67.82 -53.64 -72.98
C ASP A 1103 68.48 -54.67 -73.90
N PHE A 1104 68.81 -54.30 -75.13
CA PHE A 1104 69.36 -55.23 -76.12
C PHE A 1104 70.90 -55.34 -76.08
N GLY A 1105 71.57 -54.56 -75.23
CA GLY A 1105 73.02 -54.60 -75.02
C GLY A 1105 73.84 -53.86 -76.08
N ASP A 1106 73.21 -53.25 -77.07
CA ASP A 1106 73.84 -52.41 -78.11
C ASP A 1106 73.58 -50.90 -77.93
N GLY A 1107 72.99 -50.52 -76.80
CA GLY A 1107 72.54 -49.17 -76.50
C GLY A 1107 71.09 -48.89 -76.87
N THR A 1108 70.34 -49.86 -77.41
CA THR A 1108 68.90 -49.72 -77.64
C THR A 1108 68.05 -50.48 -76.61
N THR A 1109 66.82 -50.01 -76.41
CA THR A 1109 65.85 -50.56 -75.46
C THR A 1109 64.49 -50.75 -76.13
N GLY A 1110 63.62 -51.53 -75.49
CA GLY A 1110 62.27 -51.80 -75.98
C GLY A 1110 61.30 -52.24 -74.87
N SER A 1111 60.04 -52.49 -75.22
CA SER A 1111 59.02 -52.91 -74.26
C SER A 1111 57.98 -53.83 -74.91
N GLY A 1112 57.24 -54.57 -74.07
CA GLY A 1112 56.25 -55.56 -74.50
C GLY A 1112 56.71 -57.01 -74.33
N SER A 1113 55.78 -57.96 -74.36
CA SER A 1113 56.08 -59.38 -74.11
C SER A 1113 56.74 -60.10 -75.29
N SER A 1114 56.70 -59.53 -76.49
CA SER A 1114 57.46 -60.00 -77.66
C SER A 1114 57.84 -58.80 -78.53
N ILE A 1115 59.09 -58.77 -79.03
CA ILE A 1115 59.67 -57.62 -79.73
C ILE A 1115 60.74 -58.07 -80.73
N ASN A 1116 60.82 -57.40 -81.88
CA ASN A 1116 61.87 -57.62 -82.87
C ASN A 1116 62.95 -56.55 -82.73
N HIS A 1117 64.22 -56.96 -82.71
CA HIS A 1117 65.37 -56.06 -82.71
C HIS A 1117 66.42 -56.48 -83.75
N SER A 1118 67.12 -55.53 -84.36
CA SER A 1118 68.13 -55.79 -85.41
C SER A 1118 69.44 -55.11 -85.05
N TYR A 1119 70.53 -55.87 -84.94
CA TYR A 1119 71.84 -55.36 -84.60
C TYR A 1119 72.58 -54.81 -85.84
N LEU A 1120 73.12 -53.59 -85.74
CA LEU A 1120 73.80 -52.92 -86.86
C LEU A 1120 75.17 -53.55 -87.19
N LEU A 1121 75.89 -54.03 -86.19
CA LEU A 1121 77.24 -54.57 -86.32
C LEU A 1121 77.30 -56.03 -85.85
N PRO A 1122 78.24 -56.84 -86.38
CA PRO A 1122 78.63 -58.10 -85.77
C PRO A 1122 79.18 -57.87 -84.36
N GLY A 1123 78.86 -58.75 -83.42
CA GLY A 1123 79.27 -58.62 -82.03
C GLY A 1123 78.50 -59.54 -81.09
N THR A 1124 78.95 -59.62 -79.85
CA THR A 1124 78.25 -60.34 -78.78
C THR A 1124 77.56 -59.32 -77.88
N TYR A 1125 76.24 -59.44 -77.75
CA TYR A 1125 75.38 -58.54 -77.00
C TYR A 1125 74.70 -59.30 -75.86
N THR A 1126 74.47 -58.65 -74.73
CA THR A 1126 73.71 -59.22 -73.60
C THR A 1126 72.36 -58.54 -73.52
N VAL A 1127 71.30 -59.29 -73.80
CA VAL A 1127 69.92 -58.81 -73.74
C VAL A 1127 69.38 -59.05 -72.35
N THR A 1128 68.87 -57.99 -71.71
CA THR A 1128 68.28 -58.04 -70.37
C THR A 1128 66.80 -57.70 -70.42
N LEU A 1129 65.98 -58.56 -69.84
CA LEU A 1129 64.56 -58.37 -69.60
C LEU A 1129 64.37 -57.96 -68.13
N THR A 1130 63.57 -56.93 -67.90
CA THR A 1130 62.98 -56.61 -66.59
C THR A 1130 61.47 -56.78 -66.69
N VAL A 1131 60.91 -57.61 -65.80
CA VAL A 1131 59.47 -57.77 -65.60
C VAL A 1131 59.09 -57.05 -64.29
N THR A 1132 58.03 -56.24 -64.32
CA THR A 1132 57.47 -55.61 -63.12
C THR A 1132 56.02 -56.05 -62.93
N ASP A 1133 55.65 -56.49 -61.73
CA ASP A 1133 54.27 -56.85 -61.37
C ASP A 1133 53.43 -55.64 -60.90
N ALA A 1134 52.11 -55.84 -60.73
CA ALA A 1134 51.17 -54.78 -60.37
C ALA A 1134 51.42 -54.17 -58.97
N ASN A 1135 52.17 -54.86 -58.11
CA ASN A 1135 52.58 -54.37 -56.80
C ASN A 1135 54.00 -53.73 -56.84
N GLY A 1136 54.58 -53.55 -58.03
CA GLY A 1136 55.87 -52.92 -58.24
C GLY A 1136 57.08 -53.81 -57.96
N GLN A 1137 56.89 -55.11 -57.71
CA GLN A 1137 58.03 -56.02 -57.59
C GLN A 1137 58.65 -56.27 -58.97
N THR A 1138 59.97 -56.34 -59.04
CA THR A 1138 60.71 -56.58 -60.28
C THR A 1138 61.43 -57.93 -60.27
N ALA A 1139 61.51 -58.56 -61.43
CA ALA A 1139 62.32 -59.74 -61.68
C ALA A 1139 63.06 -59.57 -63.01
N THR A 1140 64.36 -59.86 -63.03
CA THR A 1140 65.18 -59.73 -64.23
C THR A 1140 65.64 -61.08 -64.75
N ALA A 1141 65.84 -61.14 -66.06
CA ALA A 1141 66.50 -62.24 -66.75
C ALA A 1141 67.46 -61.64 -67.80
N SER A 1142 68.52 -62.37 -68.16
CA SER A 1142 69.43 -61.94 -69.23
C SER A 1142 69.88 -63.12 -70.06
N VAL A 1143 70.16 -62.88 -71.34
CA VAL A 1143 70.69 -63.88 -72.27
C VAL A 1143 71.69 -63.22 -73.23
N THR A 1144 72.75 -63.94 -73.56
CA THR A 1144 73.77 -63.45 -74.50
C THR A 1144 73.50 -63.97 -75.91
N ILE A 1145 73.66 -63.10 -76.90
CA ILE A 1145 73.44 -63.37 -78.33
C ILE A 1145 74.66 -62.91 -79.12
N THR A 1146 75.10 -63.70 -80.10
CA THR A 1146 76.26 -63.37 -80.93
C THR A 1146 75.84 -63.23 -82.39
N VAL A 1147 75.95 -62.00 -82.90
CA VAL A 1147 75.64 -61.59 -84.27
C VAL A 1147 76.89 -61.78 -85.11
N LEU A 1148 76.80 -62.63 -86.14
CA LEU A 1148 77.98 -63.11 -86.87
C LEU A 1148 78.35 -62.22 -88.06
N THR A 1149 79.65 -62.06 -88.35
CA THR A 1149 80.10 -61.43 -89.60
C THR A 1149 79.61 -62.25 -90.81
N PRO A 1150 79.04 -61.63 -91.85
CA PRO A 1150 78.82 -62.31 -93.12
C PRO A 1150 80.14 -62.88 -93.66
N LEU A 1151 80.16 -64.16 -94.00
CA LEU A 1151 81.27 -64.77 -94.73
C LEU A 1151 81.29 -64.25 -96.18
N PRO A 1152 82.46 -64.06 -96.81
CA PRO A 1152 82.57 -63.66 -98.21
C PRO A 1152 82.11 -64.75 -99.19
#